data_AF-A0AB34G0P8-F1
#
_entry.id   AF-A0AB34G0P8-F1
#
_cell.length_a   1.000
_cell.length_b   1.000
_cell.length_c   1.000
_cell.angle_alpha   90.00
_cell.angle_beta   90.00
_cell.angle_gamma   90.00
#
_symmetry.space_group_name_H-M   'P 1'
#
loop_
_entity.id
_entity.type
_entity.pdbx_description
1 polymer ?
#
loop_
_entity_poly.entity_id
_entity_poly.type
_entity_poly.pdbx_seq_one_letter_code
_entity_poly.pdbx_strand_id
1 'polypeptide(L)'
;MQVGDDPTVRAAILLQRENYKAFGADVRALHSSLGQLESAIKRAQTSLISHGAQSRDILGGDQTSLSEIVGDYEATLVECERLLWDNRRYAQTTGPATNINWNINVMPQVDYLRSRIQMHNTRIQHVLKPFEIDLINNFHGDLAQRITSLHVDVLRVNRNIDTLIAQHYPDVAAAIEQRLEQELCSVRIPDPLLGRLGGMFDRHKLGRPPALHEMADCFLIQFEKSTVILPISVDDDRQSPPVDQYLALLKCQLVMDRMKDTNELRNPRRMSHWPGYVRALEEKLSQQSSRFETELTTPDVSNCEDKRLEIWNSDDKPTKTSHPAIGPLYIDVVEVALAKESAVTAWRTVRVSRQAHAENRFRLVETCASRGEPPVVESRVIDINMRKATLIPIYADPVGKAGKTPPLEIVLEDKASSYRFLFMDLRDLFLFQQAFTDFKVAESFMEPGKEESFEEDTTLQLWIPSPMKERSGKSREDDDRRPSSGSQDRVPVEPDRKRLRMMGAIAARISVVDVPTSASLPLRAGPIDDVDWAALRRTRNSPAMLVTAAEVVKRSKPTDTRLAFVHGDLWQGNMLWEGTDVTAILDWDASGLGSPGIDLGSVRFDAALFYGLPAIMEVLDGWEHESGRLAPDVAYWDVVAALATPPNMRSFQTAMAEQGRPDLTAELLNQRREEFLRQALRQLDVGDPDI
;
A
#
# COMPACT_ATOMS: atom_id res chain seq x y z
N MET A 1 -10.60 18.75 -23.24
CA MET A 1 -10.59 17.63 -22.26
C MET A 1 -11.56 16.58 -22.76
N GLN A 2 -11.07 15.56 -23.48
CA GLN A 2 -11.87 14.35 -23.77
C GLN A 2 -11.43 13.30 -22.75
N VAL A 3 -12.23 13.10 -21.70
CA VAL A 3 -11.97 12.09 -20.64
C VAL A 3 -12.49 10.70 -21.07
N GLY A 4 -12.78 10.52 -22.35
CA GLY A 4 -13.66 9.45 -22.83
C GLY A 4 -13.00 8.12 -23.19
N ASP A 5 -11.68 8.02 -23.33
CA ASP A 5 -11.06 6.80 -23.88
C ASP A 5 -9.64 6.55 -23.37
N ASP A 6 -9.40 6.79 -22.07
CA ASP A 6 -8.11 6.45 -21.46
C ASP A 6 -8.07 4.95 -21.08
N PRO A 7 -7.21 4.11 -21.72
CA PRO A 7 -7.09 2.68 -21.43
C PRO A 7 -6.79 2.36 -19.94
N THR A 8 -6.31 3.35 -19.20
CA THR A 8 -6.10 3.32 -17.74
C THR A 8 -7.39 3.06 -16.95
N VAL A 9 -8.53 3.62 -17.38
CA VAL A 9 -9.84 3.41 -16.73
C VAL A 9 -10.30 1.96 -16.91
N ARG A 10 -10.00 1.32 -18.05
CA ARG A 10 -10.29 -0.11 -18.27
C ARG A 10 -9.42 -1.03 -17.42
N ALA A 11 -8.18 -0.64 -17.09
CA ALA A 11 -7.35 -1.41 -16.18
C ALA A 11 -7.86 -1.36 -14.74
N ALA A 12 -8.42 -0.23 -14.29
CA ALA A 12 -9.05 -0.08 -12.97
C ALA A 12 -10.41 -0.80 -12.85
N ILE A 13 -11.10 -1.07 -13.97
CA ILE A 13 -12.39 -1.79 -14.03
C ILE A 13 -12.26 -3.29 -13.68
N LEU A 14 -11.05 -3.86 -13.64
CA LEU A 14 -10.87 -5.33 -13.56
C LEU A 14 -10.30 -5.91 -12.25
N LEU A 15 -10.22 -5.16 -11.13
CA LEU A 15 -9.65 -5.70 -9.89
C LEU A 15 -10.62 -5.61 -8.70
N GLN A 16 -11.32 -6.72 -8.44
CA GLN A 16 -12.02 -7.00 -7.17
C GLN A 16 -11.08 -7.79 -6.22
N ARG A 17 -10.17 -7.12 -5.49
CA ARG A 17 -9.41 -7.73 -4.36
C ARG A 17 -9.15 -6.71 -3.24
N GLU A 18 -9.12 -7.17 -1.99
CA GLU A 18 -9.18 -6.36 -0.75
C GLU A 18 -8.08 -5.29 -0.64
N ASN A 19 -6.81 -5.62 -0.93
CA ASN A 19 -5.67 -4.68 -0.75
C ASN A 19 -5.69 -3.47 -1.70
N TYR A 20 -6.38 -3.56 -2.85
CA TYR A 20 -6.52 -2.45 -3.81
C TYR A 20 -7.91 -1.82 -3.80
N LYS A 21 -8.81 -2.27 -2.93
CA LYS A 21 -10.21 -1.84 -2.93
C LYS A 21 -10.36 -0.37 -2.55
N ALA A 22 -9.67 0.06 -1.49
CA ALA A 22 -9.64 1.44 -1.03
C ALA A 22 -8.93 2.36 -2.04
N PHE A 23 -7.73 1.97 -2.49
CA PHE A 23 -6.99 2.72 -3.51
C PHE A 23 -7.79 2.89 -4.82
N GLY A 24 -8.41 1.80 -5.30
CA GLY A 24 -9.28 1.85 -6.47
C GLY A 24 -10.54 2.72 -6.24
N ALA A 25 -11.03 2.84 -5.01
CA ALA A 25 -12.12 3.75 -4.70
C ALA A 25 -11.68 5.22 -4.79
N ASP A 26 -10.47 5.54 -4.33
CA ASP A 26 -9.89 6.87 -4.44
C ASP A 26 -9.69 7.28 -5.92
N VAL A 27 -9.16 6.38 -6.76
CA VAL A 27 -9.02 6.61 -8.21
C VAL A 27 -10.39 6.82 -8.88
N ARG A 28 -11.41 6.04 -8.51
CA ARG A 28 -12.79 6.23 -9.02
C ARG A 28 -13.38 7.56 -8.57
N ALA A 29 -13.10 8.01 -7.35
CA ALA A 29 -13.53 9.31 -6.87
C ALA A 29 -12.92 10.44 -7.71
N LEU A 30 -11.63 10.35 -8.05
CA LEU A 30 -10.97 11.31 -8.95
C LEU A 30 -11.59 11.33 -10.35
N HIS A 31 -11.84 10.15 -10.93
CA HIS A 31 -12.54 10.06 -12.21
C HIS A 31 -13.93 10.73 -12.16
N SER A 32 -14.69 10.50 -11.08
CA SER A 32 -16.00 11.14 -10.89
C SER A 32 -15.88 12.67 -10.78
N SER A 33 -14.92 13.19 -10.00
CA SER A 33 -14.67 14.62 -9.88
C SER A 33 -14.27 15.25 -11.22
N LEU A 34 -13.40 14.61 -12.00
CA LEU A 34 -13.04 15.07 -13.35
C LEU A 34 -14.26 15.06 -14.28
N GLY A 35 -15.13 14.05 -14.18
CA GLY A 35 -16.40 14.00 -14.90
C GLY A 35 -17.37 15.11 -14.51
N GLN A 36 -17.35 15.57 -13.25
CA GLN A 36 -18.14 16.74 -12.81
C GLN A 36 -17.62 18.02 -13.48
N LEU A 37 -16.31 18.18 -13.61
CA LEU A 37 -15.69 19.32 -14.30
C LEU A 37 -16.02 19.33 -15.80
N GLU A 38 -15.98 18.16 -16.46
CA GLU A 38 -16.44 18.02 -17.85
C GLU A 38 -17.94 18.36 -17.98
N SER A 39 -18.75 17.92 -17.01
CA SER A 39 -20.19 18.20 -17.00
C SER A 39 -20.48 19.69 -16.76
N ALA A 40 -19.67 20.37 -15.94
CA ALA A 40 -19.74 21.83 -15.75
C ALA A 40 -19.51 22.59 -17.06
N ILE A 41 -18.49 22.20 -17.83
CA ILE A 41 -18.22 22.76 -19.17
C ILE A 41 -19.43 22.53 -20.09
N LYS A 42 -19.98 21.30 -20.15
CA LYS A 42 -21.15 20.98 -20.98
C LYS A 42 -22.40 21.77 -20.57
N ARG A 43 -22.64 21.93 -19.26
CA ARG A 43 -23.75 22.74 -18.73
C ARG A 43 -23.59 24.20 -19.09
N ALA A 44 -22.41 24.77 -18.89
CA ALA A 44 -22.10 26.13 -19.29
C ALA A 44 -22.34 26.32 -20.78
N GLN A 45 -21.79 25.44 -21.64
CA GLN A 45 -22.01 25.50 -23.09
C GLN A 45 -23.49 25.41 -23.48
N THR A 46 -24.24 24.50 -22.86
CA THR A 46 -25.68 24.33 -23.13
C THR A 46 -26.47 25.59 -22.73
N SER A 47 -26.16 26.16 -21.56
CA SER A 47 -26.75 27.41 -21.09
C SER A 47 -26.42 28.56 -22.04
N LEU A 48 -25.21 28.62 -22.57
CA LEU A 48 -24.83 29.66 -23.52
C LEU A 48 -25.57 29.52 -24.86
N ILE A 49 -25.69 28.30 -25.39
CA ILE A 49 -26.46 28.04 -26.61
C ILE A 49 -27.93 28.43 -26.41
N SER A 50 -28.53 28.12 -25.26
CA SER A 50 -29.91 28.51 -24.96
C SER A 50 -30.10 30.03 -24.89
N HIS A 51 -29.04 30.79 -24.61
CA HIS A 51 -29.03 32.25 -24.56
C HIS A 51 -28.48 32.90 -25.85
N GLY A 52 -28.39 32.14 -26.96
CA GLY A 52 -28.11 32.67 -28.30
C GLY A 52 -26.67 32.55 -28.80
N ALA A 53 -25.78 31.86 -28.08
CA ALA A 53 -24.44 31.55 -28.57
C ALA A 53 -24.47 30.51 -29.69
N GLN A 54 -23.57 30.64 -30.67
CA GLN A 54 -23.43 29.62 -31.73
C GLN A 54 -22.57 28.46 -31.23
N SER A 55 -22.78 27.26 -31.79
CA SER A 55 -21.97 26.06 -31.45
C SER A 55 -20.46 26.22 -31.67
N ARG A 56 -20.02 27.27 -32.38
CA ARG A 56 -18.62 27.58 -32.70
C ARG A 56 -17.98 28.54 -31.69
N ASP A 57 -18.76 29.14 -30.80
CA ASP A 57 -18.26 30.08 -29.81
C ASP A 57 -17.52 29.31 -28.70
N ILE A 58 -16.27 29.70 -28.47
CA ILE A 58 -15.38 29.03 -27.51
C ILE A 58 -15.72 29.54 -26.11
N LEU A 59 -15.95 28.59 -25.18
CA LEU A 59 -16.08 28.89 -23.76
C LEU A 59 -14.84 29.64 -23.28
N GLY A 60 -15.07 30.78 -22.66
CA GLY A 60 -14.02 31.66 -22.21
C GLY A 60 -13.37 31.18 -20.91
N GLY A 61 -12.18 30.57 -20.98
CA GLY A 61 -11.43 30.16 -19.79
C GLY A 61 -9.95 29.95 -20.05
N ASP A 62 -9.10 30.38 -19.12
CA ASP A 62 -7.66 30.14 -19.19
C ASP A 62 -7.34 28.72 -18.69
N GLN A 63 -7.07 27.81 -19.65
CA GLN A 63 -6.67 26.44 -19.39
C GLN A 63 -5.42 26.34 -18.51
N THR A 64 -4.53 27.34 -18.58
CA THR A 64 -3.32 27.39 -17.75
C THR A 64 -3.71 27.53 -16.28
N SER A 65 -4.53 28.54 -15.94
CA SER A 65 -5.00 28.74 -14.57
C SER A 65 -5.78 27.55 -14.02
N LEU A 66 -6.61 26.88 -14.85
CA LEU A 66 -7.33 25.70 -14.42
C LEU A 66 -6.38 24.52 -14.14
N SER A 67 -5.38 24.31 -14.99
CA SER A 67 -4.38 23.25 -14.82
C SER A 67 -3.49 23.51 -13.61
N GLU A 68 -3.16 24.78 -13.33
CA GLU A 68 -2.43 25.19 -12.13
C GLU A 68 -3.24 24.94 -10.84
N ILE A 69 -4.56 25.21 -10.85
CA ILE A 69 -5.44 25.00 -9.69
C ILE A 69 -5.70 23.52 -9.43
N VAL A 70 -6.05 22.75 -10.48
CA VAL A 70 -6.34 21.31 -10.33
C VAL A 70 -5.05 20.51 -10.10
N GLY A 71 -3.93 20.98 -10.66
CA GLY A 71 -2.64 20.29 -10.68
C GLY A 71 -2.56 19.19 -11.74
N ASP A 72 -1.39 18.58 -11.85
CA ASP A 72 -1.09 17.53 -12.84
C ASP A 72 -1.70 16.18 -12.47
N TYR A 73 -3.02 16.08 -12.65
CA TYR A 73 -3.77 14.84 -12.41
C TYR A 73 -3.43 13.75 -13.44
N GLU A 74 -2.97 14.12 -14.64
CA GLU A 74 -2.60 13.17 -15.69
C GLU A 74 -1.35 12.39 -15.29
N ALA A 75 -0.29 13.07 -14.83
CA ALA A 75 0.88 12.40 -14.28
C ALA A 75 0.51 11.50 -13.09
N THR A 76 -0.38 11.96 -12.20
CA THR A 76 -0.87 11.13 -11.08
C THR A 76 -1.58 9.87 -11.57
N LEU A 77 -2.44 9.96 -12.58
CA LEU A 77 -3.15 8.80 -13.14
C LEU A 77 -2.21 7.83 -13.86
N VAL A 78 -1.22 8.32 -14.60
CA VAL A 78 -0.19 7.50 -15.25
C VAL A 78 0.66 6.75 -14.22
N GLU A 79 1.05 7.41 -13.12
CA GLU A 79 1.76 6.75 -12.02
C GLU A 79 0.88 5.70 -11.32
N CYS A 80 -0.42 5.97 -11.14
CA CYS A 80 -1.38 4.99 -10.62
C CYS A 80 -1.51 3.77 -11.56
N GLU A 81 -1.58 3.99 -12.87
CA GLU A 81 -1.63 2.92 -13.86
C GLU A 81 -0.39 2.05 -13.79
N ARG A 82 0.77 2.69 -13.79
CA ARG A 82 2.07 2.02 -13.72
C ARG A 82 2.18 1.19 -12.45
N LEU A 83 1.79 1.75 -11.30
CA LEU A 83 1.77 1.01 -10.04
C LEU A 83 0.86 -0.23 -10.13
N LEU A 84 -0.35 -0.08 -10.67
CA LEU A 84 -1.31 -1.18 -10.82
C LEU A 84 -0.83 -2.24 -11.82
N TRP A 85 -0.13 -1.84 -12.88
CA TRP A 85 0.44 -2.76 -13.87
C TRP A 85 1.65 -3.51 -13.35
N ASP A 86 2.60 -2.80 -12.77
CA ASP A 86 3.86 -3.36 -12.25
C ASP A 86 3.58 -4.38 -11.13
N ASN A 87 2.48 -4.20 -10.39
CA ASN A 87 2.08 -5.06 -9.27
C ASN A 87 0.99 -6.09 -9.59
N ARG A 88 0.65 -6.32 -10.87
CA ARG A 88 -0.36 -7.35 -11.27
C ARG A 88 -0.07 -8.76 -10.75
N ARG A 89 1.19 -9.12 -10.50
CA ARG A 89 1.59 -10.44 -9.96
C ARG A 89 1.37 -10.57 -8.45
N TYR A 90 1.47 -9.47 -7.69
CA TYR A 90 1.16 -9.43 -6.26
C TYR A 90 -0.34 -9.59 -6.01
N ALA A 91 -1.17 -9.21 -6.99
CA ALA A 91 -2.60 -9.50 -6.95
C ALA A 91 -2.94 -11.01 -6.98
N GLN A 92 -1.97 -11.91 -7.25
CA GLN A 92 -2.20 -13.35 -7.40
C GLN A 92 -1.59 -14.22 -6.28
N THR A 93 -0.76 -13.66 -5.41
CA THR A 93 0.01 -14.42 -4.41
C THR A 93 -0.31 -13.97 -2.99
N THR A 94 -0.78 -14.90 -2.15
CA THR A 94 -1.03 -14.69 -0.71
C THR A 94 0.07 -15.36 0.08
N GLY A 95 0.88 -14.58 0.82
CA GLY A 95 1.95 -15.08 1.70
C GLY A 95 2.62 -13.95 2.51
N PRO A 96 3.20 -14.22 3.70
CA PRO A 96 3.70 -13.19 4.64
C PRO A 96 4.87 -12.36 4.08
N ALA A 97 5.85 -12.99 3.43
CA ALA A 97 7.01 -12.29 2.87
C ALA A 97 6.63 -11.36 1.70
N THR A 98 5.63 -11.75 0.90
CA THR A 98 5.06 -10.94 -0.18
C THR A 98 4.25 -9.77 0.36
N ASN A 99 3.58 -9.94 1.51
CA ASN A 99 2.83 -8.88 2.18
C ASN A 99 3.75 -7.86 2.88
N ILE A 100 4.83 -8.31 3.53
CA ILE A 100 5.88 -7.45 4.11
C ILE A 100 6.60 -6.65 3.02
N ASN A 101 6.98 -7.31 1.92
CA ASN A 101 7.58 -6.60 0.78
C ASN A 101 6.60 -5.59 0.16
N TRP A 102 5.31 -5.88 0.15
CA TRP A 102 4.27 -4.94 -0.29
C TRP A 102 4.14 -3.76 0.68
N ASN A 103 4.06 -3.99 1.99
CA ASN A 103 3.99 -2.92 3.01
C ASN A 103 5.24 -2.03 3.05
N ILE A 104 6.43 -2.58 2.79
CA ILE A 104 7.68 -1.80 2.80
C ILE A 104 7.89 -1.06 1.49
N ASN A 105 7.63 -1.70 0.34
CA ASN A 105 8.05 -1.16 -0.96
C ASN A 105 6.91 -0.59 -1.82
N VAL A 106 5.67 -1.04 -1.62
CA VAL A 106 4.51 -0.68 -2.44
C VAL A 106 3.56 0.24 -1.67
N MET A 107 3.29 -0.04 -0.39
CA MET A 107 2.35 0.74 0.42
C MET A 107 2.74 2.23 0.58
N PRO A 108 4.03 2.61 0.74
CA PRO A 108 4.40 4.03 0.76
C PRO A 108 4.10 4.74 -0.57
N GLN A 109 4.22 4.02 -1.70
CA GLN A 109 3.86 4.56 -3.02
C GLN A 109 2.34 4.67 -3.18
N VAL A 110 1.60 3.69 -2.66
CA VAL A 110 0.12 3.73 -2.60
C VAL A 110 -0.32 4.94 -1.77
N ASP A 111 0.19 5.10 -0.56
CA ASP A 111 -0.19 6.19 0.34
C ASP A 111 0.17 7.56 -0.27
N TYR A 112 1.36 7.69 -0.86
CA TYR A 112 1.76 8.89 -1.59
C TYR A 112 0.79 9.23 -2.73
N LEU A 113 0.43 8.25 -3.57
CA LEU A 113 -0.51 8.46 -4.67
C LEU A 113 -1.93 8.74 -4.16
N ARG A 114 -2.36 8.12 -3.06
CA ARG A 114 -3.64 8.41 -2.41
C ARG A 114 -3.71 9.85 -1.93
N SER A 115 -2.67 10.34 -1.26
CA SER A 115 -2.59 11.75 -0.84
C SER A 115 -2.67 12.70 -2.04
N ARG A 116 -1.98 12.41 -3.16
CA ARG A 116 -2.09 13.19 -4.39
C ARG A 116 -3.49 13.16 -4.99
N ILE A 117 -4.11 11.98 -5.06
CA ILE A 117 -5.48 11.80 -5.56
C ILE A 117 -6.48 12.60 -4.72
N GLN A 118 -6.37 12.51 -3.39
CA GLN A 118 -7.20 13.26 -2.46
C GLN A 118 -7.03 14.77 -2.66
N MET A 119 -5.79 15.25 -2.79
CA MET A 119 -5.52 16.66 -3.06
C MET A 119 -6.15 17.13 -4.39
N HIS A 120 -6.00 16.37 -5.48
CA HIS A 120 -6.68 16.68 -6.76
C HIS A 120 -8.19 16.72 -6.61
N ASN A 121 -8.77 15.76 -5.89
CA ASN A 121 -10.21 15.73 -5.60
C ASN A 121 -10.66 16.99 -4.86
N THR A 122 -10.00 17.32 -3.75
CA THR A 122 -10.32 18.52 -2.96
C THR A 122 -10.23 19.79 -3.82
N ARG A 123 -9.16 19.94 -4.62
CA ARG A 123 -9.01 21.07 -5.55
C ARG A 123 -10.17 21.15 -6.55
N ILE A 124 -10.54 20.03 -7.18
CA ILE A 124 -11.66 19.98 -8.14
C ILE A 124 -12.98 20.35 -7.46
N GLN A 125 -13.26 19.79 -6.29
CA GLN A 125 -14.49 20.07 -5.55
C GLN A 125 -14.60 21.55 -5.15
N HIS A 126 -13.47 22.19 -4.80
CA HIS A 126 -13.44 23.60 -4.45
C HIS A 126 -13.49 24.54 -5.66
N VAL A 127 -12.92 24.15 -6.80
CA VAL A 127 -12.93 24.97 -8.02
C VAL A 127 -14.23 24.84 -8.82
N LEU A 128 -14.99 23.76 -8.67
CA LEU A 128 -16.13 23.45 -9.55
C LEU A 128 -17.16 24.58 -9.65
N LYS A 129 -17.67 25.07 -8.50
CA LYS A 129 -18.68 26.14 -8.48
C LYS A 129 -18.11 27.48 -8.97
N PRO A 130 -16.95 27.96 -8.47
CA PRO A 130 -16.34 29.18 -9.00
C PRO A 130 -16.05 29.10 -10.49
N PHE A 131 -15.57 27.95 -10.97
CA PHE A 131 -15.28 27.69 -12.36
C PHE A 131 -16.53 27.80 -13.25
N GLU A 132 -17.67 27.23 -12.84
CA GLU A 132 -18.94 27.40 -13.56
C GLU A 132 -19.35 28.87 -13.66
N ILE A 133 -19.23 29.61 -12.55
CA ILE A 133 -19.55 31.04 -12.48
C ILE A 133 -18.61 31.84 -13.39
N ASP A 134 -17.30 31.54 -13.35
CA ASP A 134 -16.28 32.20 -14.17
C ASP A 134 -16.51 31.93 -15.66
N LEU A 135 -16.81 30.69 -16.05
CA LEU A 135 -17.11 30.36 -17.45
C LEU A 135 -18.29 31.18 -17.99
N ILE A 136 -19.35 31.31 -17.21
CA ILE A 136 -20.54 32.09 -17.56
C ILE A 136 -20.19 33.58 -17.63
N ASN A 137 -19.56 34.12 -16.59
CA ASN A 137 -19.20 35.55 -16.50
C ASN A 137 -18.19 35.98 -17.56
N ASN A 138 -17.15 35.19 -17.79
CA ASN A 138 -16.12 35.50 -18.78
C ASN A 138 -16.69 35.47 -20.20
N PHE A 139 -17.61 34.54 -20.48
CA PHE A 139 -18.34 34.55 -21.75
C PHE A 139 -19.26 35.76 -21.87
N HIS A 140 -20.05 36.11 -20.84
CA HIS A 140 -20.87 37.31 -20.85
C HIS A 140 -20.03 38.58 -21.02
N GLY A 141 -18.84 38.65 -20.41
CA GLY A 141 -17.88 39.73 -20.59
C GLY A 141 -17.32 39.82 -22.02
N ASP A 142 -16.93 38.69 -22.62
CA ASP A 142 -16.47 38.64 -24.02
C ASP A 142 -17.60 38.97 -25.00
N LEU A 143 -18.81 38.45 -24.76
CA LEU A 143 -20.01 38.78 -25.54
C LEU A 143 -20.36 40.25 -25.40
N ALA A 144 -20.37 40.80 -24.18
CA ALA A 144 -20.58 42.22 -23.94
C ALA A 144 -19.51 43.06 -24.64
N GLN A 145 -18.24 42.66 -24.66
CA GLN A 145 -17.19 43.35 -25.43
C GLN A 145 -17.41 43.26 -26.95
N ARG A 146 -17.76 42.09 -27.48
CA ARG A 146 -18.09 41.90 -28.91
C ARG A 146 -19.33 42.69 -29.32
N ILE A 147 -20.35 42.76 -28.46
CA ILE A 147 -21.57 43.54 -28.65
C ILE A 147 -21.30 45.04 -28.49
N THR A 148 -20.44 45.45 -27.55
CA THR A 148 -20.02 46.86 -27.37
C THR A 148 -19.15 47.33 -28.54
N SER A 149 -18.43 46.41 -29.20
CA SER A 149 -17.78 46.65 -30.49
C SER A 149 -18.79 46.78 -31.65
N LEU A 150 -20.08 46.48 -31.46
CA LEU A 150 -21.06 46.43 -32.55
C LEU A 150 -22.39 47.19 -32.35
N HIS A 151 -22.79 47.66 -31.16
CA HIS A 151 -23.87 48.67 -31.01
C HIS A 151 -23.95 49.27 -29.59
N VAL A 152 -24.03 50.60 -29.50
CA VAL A 152 -24.05 51.43 -28.26
C VAL A 152 -25.36 51.31 -27.44
N ASP A 153 -26.36 50.54 -27.87
CA ASP A 153 -27.68 50.51 -27.23
C ASP A 153 -27.83 49.51 -26.06
N VAL A 154 -26.92 48.54 -25.91
CA VAL A 154 -27.06 47.47 -24.90
C VAL A 154 -26.70 47.93 -23.48
N LEU A 155 -25.88 48.98 -23.33
CA LEU A 155 -25.62 49.60 -22.01
C LEU A 155 -26.90 50.23 -21.40
N ARG A 156 -27.92 50.51 -22.22
CA ARG A 156 -29.23 50.98 -21.76
C ARG A 156 -30.09 49.83 -21.20
N VAL A 157 -29.90 48.60 -21.69
CA VAL A 157 -30.65 47.42 -21.26
C VAL A 157 -30.15 46.89 -19.93
N ASN A 158 -28.84 46.84 -19.69
CA ASN A 158 -28.32 46.40 -18.39
C ASN A 158 -28.73 47.34 -17.24
N ARG A 159 -28.66 48.67 -17.44
CA ARG A 159 -29.20 49.61 -16.43
C ARG A 159 -30.70 49.45 -16.21
N ASN A 160 -31.46 49.07 -17.25
CA ASN A 160 -32.90 48.83 -17.15
C ASN A 160 -33.23 47.50 -16.47
N ILE A 161 -32.39 46.47 -16.58
CA ILE A 161 -32.57 45.19 -15.90
C ILE A 161 -32.35 45.35 -14.40
N ASP A 162 -31.30 46.07 -13.98
CA ASP A 162 -31.05 46.35 -12.55
C ASP A 162 -32.21 47.17 -11.94
N THR A 163 -32.75 48.15 -12.69
CA THR A 163 -33.93 48.91 -12.24
C THR A 163 -35.23 48.11 -12.26
N LEU A 164 -35.42 47.18 -13.19
CA LEU A 164 -36.61 46.31 -13.27
C LEU A 164 -36.61 45.25 -12.16
N ILE A 165 -35.45 44.68 -11.81
CA ILE A 165 -35.31 43.74 -10.69
C ILE A 165 -35.60 44.47 -9.38
N ALA A 166 -35.04 45.68 -9.19
CA ALA A 166 -35.34 46.52 -8.03
C ALA A 166 -36.82 46.96 -7.94
N GLN A 167 -37.50 47.18 -9.07
CA GLN A 167 -38.91 47.60 -9.10
C GLN A 167 -39.92 46.45 -8.93
N HIS A 168 -39.63 45.25 -9.43
CA HIS A 168 -40.59 44.13 -9.41
C HIS A 168 -40.27 43.08 -8.34
N TYR A 169 -39.02 42.99 -7.90
CA TYR A 169 -38.58 42.04 -6.87
C TYR A 169 -37.64 42.75 -5.88
N PRO A 170 -38.14 43.74 -5.11
CA PRO A 170 -37.31 44.53 -4.20
C PRO A 170 -36.60 43.66 -3.16
N ASP A 171 -37.24 42.57 -2.71
CA ASP A 171 -36.64 41.62 -1.77
C ASP A 171 -35.47 40.83 -2.38
N VAL A 172 -35.53 40.54 -3.69
CA VAL A 172 -34.47 39.84 -4.42
C VAL A 172 -33.33 40.79 -4.74
N ALA A 173 -33.64 42.03 -5.13
CA ALA A 173 -32.64 43.09 -5.31
C ALA A 173 -31.89 43.37 -4.00
N ALA A 174 -32.63 43.54 -2.90
CA ALA A 174 -32.06 43.71 -1.57
C ALA A 174 -31.25 42.49 -1.13
N ALA A 175 -31.70 41.26 -1.41
CA ALA A 175 -30.92 40.06 -1.10
C ALA A 175 -29.63 39.94 -1.94
N ILE A 176 -29.61 40.42 -3.18
CA ILE A 176 -28.41 40.46 -4.04
C ILE A 176 -27.44 41.54 -3.57
N GLU A 177 -27.93 42.75 -3.28
CA GLU A 177 -27.14 43.84 -2.69
C GLU A 177 -26.59 43.44 -1.32
N GLN A 178 -27.39 42.85 -0.45
CA GLN A 178 -26.97 42.35 0.86
C GLN A 178 -25.94 41.21 0.76
N ARG A 179 -25.95 40.43 -0.32
CA ARG A 179 -24.94 39.37 -0.59
C ARG A 179 -23.65 39.93 -1.17
N LEU A 180 -23.71 41.07 -1.86
CA LEU A 180 -22.55 41.83 -2.34
C LEU A 180 -21.95 42.71 -1.23
N GLU A 181 -22.76 43.13 -0.26
CA GLU A 181 -22.39 43.93 0.92
C GLU A 181 -22.05 43.10 2.17
N GLN A 182 -22.11 41.76 2.10
CA GLN A 182 -21.63 40.89 3.18
C GLN A 182 -20.11 41.10 3.35
N GLU A 183 -19.71 41.93 4.31
CA GLU A 183 -18.32 42.04 4.74
C GLU A 183 -17.85 40.65 5.21
N LEU A 184 -16.83 40.12 4.55
CA LEU A 184 -16.24 38.83 4.90
C LEU A 184 -15.58 38.94 6.28
N CYS A 185 -16.02 38.11 7.22
CA CYS A 185 -15.44 38.01 8.57
C CYS A 185 -13.99 37.53 8.48
N SER A 186 -13.06 38.25 9.11
CA SER A 186 -11.65 37.86 9.22
C SER A 186 -11.27 37.67 10.68
N VAL A 187 -10.43 36.69 10.98
CA VAL A 187 -9.88 36.53 12.33
C VAL A 187 -8.63 37.39 12.45
N ARG A 188 -8.61 38.32 13.40
CA ARG A 188 -7.42 39.12 13.67
C ARG A 188 -6.31 38.25 14.25
N ILE A 189 -5.17 38.18 13.56
CA ILE A 189 -3.96 37.53 14.08
C ILE A 189 -3.40 38.41 15.22
N PRO A 190 -3.15 37.85 16.43
CA PRO A 190 -2.55 38.61 17.52
C PRO A 190 -1.18 39.19 17.15
N ASP A 191 -0.94 40.46 17.47
CA ASP A 191 0.29 41.19 17.10
C ASP A 191 1.61 40.45 17.49
N PRO A 192 1.71 39.75 18.65
CA PRO A 192 2.91 38.97 19.00
C PRO A 192 3.18 37.76 18.08
N LEU A 193 2.14 37.24 17.43
CA LEU A 193 2.23 36.06 16.56
C LEU A 193 2.40 36.42 15.09
N LEU A 194 1.92 37.59 14.67
CA LEU A 194 1.98 38.02 13.27
C LEU A 194 3.43 38.03 12.73
N GLY A 195 4.38 38.57 13.51
CA GLY A 195 5.80 38.57 13.14
C GLY A 195 6.43 37.18 13.12
N ARG A 196 6.05 36.30 14.06
CA ARG A 196 6.58 34.93 14.17
C ARG A 196 6.05 34.04 13.03
N LEU A 197 4.74 34.05 12.79
CA LEU A 197 4.10 33.32 11.70
C LEU A 197 4.59 33.83 10.34
N GLY A 198 4.73 35.15 10.15
CA GLY A 198 5.33 35.73 8.96
C GLY A 198 6.75 35.22 8.73
N GLY A 199 7.59 35.23 9.76
CA GLY A 199 8.95 34.69 9.68
C GLY A 199 9.01 33.18 9.41
N MET A 200 7.97 32.41 9.75
CA MET A 200 7.88 30.99 9.39
C MET A 200 7.37 30.76 7.98
N PHE A 201 6.47 31.63 7.49
CA PHE A 201 6.04 31.65 6.10
C PHE A 201 7.23 31.89 5.16
N ASP A 202 8.12 32.81 5.52
CA ASP A 202 9.29 33.18 4.72
C ASP A 202 10.40 32.10 4.69
N ARG A 203 10.32 31.08 5.56
CA ARG A 203 11.26 29.93 5.56
C ARG A 203 11.00 28.94 4.42
N HIS A 204 10.02 29.19 3.55
CA HIS A 204 9.68 28.35 2.40
C HIS A 204 10.90 28.07 1.51
N LYS A 205 11.21 26.77 1.28
CA LYS A 205 12.24 26.27 0.33
C LYS A 205 13.49 27.17 0.22
N LEU A 206 14.20 27.39 1.34
CA LEU A 206 15.40 28.22 1.43
C LEU A 206 15.18 29.71 1.05
N GLY A 207 14.02 30.27 1.40
CA GLY A 207 13.68 31.68 1.16
C GLY A 207 13.13 31.98 -0.23
N ARG A 208 12.70 30.96 -0.99
CA ARG A 208 12.03 31.16 -2.28
C ARG A 208 10.57 31.58 -2.03
N PRO A 209 10.07 32.65 -2.67
CA PRO A 209 8.66 33.01 -2.56
C PRO A 209 7.79 31.87 -3.10
N PRO A 210 6.76 31.44 -2.34
CA PRO A 210 5.88 30.35 -2.77
C PRO A 210 5.03 30.80 -3.97
N ALA A 211 4.76 29.87 -4.88
CA ALA A 211 3.82 30.09 -5.96
C ALA A 211 2.37 30.08 -5.44
N LEU A 212 1.44 30.65 -6.21
CA LEU A 212 0.03 30.75 -5.80
C LEU A 212 -0.62 29.39 -5.52
N HIS A 213 -0.28 28.36 -6.31
CA HIS A 213 -0.76 26.99 -6.05
C HIS A 213 -0.15 26.38 -4.77
N GLU A 214 1.12 26.63 -4.46
CA GLU A 214 1.77 26.16 -3.22
C GLU A 214 1.10 26.79 -1.99
N MET A 215 0.71 28.07 -2.09
CA MET A 215 -0.05 28.75 -1.05
C MET A 215 -1.48 28.20 -0.92
N ALA A 216 -2.16 27.93 -2.03
CA ALA A 216 -3.49 27.32 -2.01
C ALA A 216 -3.47 25.91 -1.39
N ASP A 217 -2.45 25.10 -1.69
CA ASP A 217 -2.26 23.78 -1.09
C ASP A 217 -2.06 23.88 0.43
N CYS A 218 -1.18 24.79 0.86
CA CYS A 218 -0.98 25.06 2.26
C CYS A 218 -2.29 25.51 2.93
N PHE A 219 -3.08 26.36 2.28
CA PHE A 219 -4.37 26.79 2.79
C PHE A 219 -5.30 25.61 3.01
N LEU A 220 -5.47 24.72 2.02
CA LEU A 220 -6.36 23.56 2.12
C LEU A 220 -5.94 22.61 3.26
N ILE A 221 -4.64 22.31 3.38
CA ILE A 221 -4.10 21.44 4.42
C ILE A 221 -4.36 22.02 5.83
N GLN A 222 -4.12 23.32 6.02
CA GLN A 222 -4.36 23.96 7.32
C GLN A 222 -5.87 24.12 7.58
N PHE A 223 -6.68 24.31 6.53
CA PHE A 223 -8.13 24.46 6.65
C PHE A 223 -8.79 23.16 7.14
N GLU A 224 -8.35 21.99 6.64
CA GLU A 224 -8.81 20.69 7.14
C GLU A 224 -8.46 20.45 8.62
N LYS A 225 -7.31 20.98 9.07
CA LYS A 225 -6.85 20.91 10.47
C LYS A 225 -7.50 21.96 11.39
N SER A 226 -8.27 22.88 10.83
CA SER A 226 -8.92 23.97 11.58
C SER A 226 -10.21 23.51 12.27
N THR A 227 -11.02 24.46 12.75
CA THR A 227 -12.28 24.22 13.48
C THR A 227 -13.42 23.60 12.64
N VAL A 228 -13.12 23.17 11.41
CA VAL A 228 -14.05 22.48 10.51
C VAL A 228 -14.58 21.19 11.13
N ILE A 229 -13.76 20.48 11.91
CA ILE A 229 -14.13 19.25 12.65
C ILE A 229 -14.20 19.56 14.15
N LEU A 230 -15.03 20.55 14.52
CA LEU A 230 -15.39 20.78 15.93
C LEU A 230 -16.84 20.32 16.15
N PRO A 231 -17.10 19.35 17.05
CA PRO A 231 -18.46 18.91 17.35
C PRO A 231 -19.32 20.09 17.84
N ILE A 232 -20.57 20.17 17.37
CA ILE A 232 -21.53 21.16 17.84
C ILE A 232 -21.88 20.81 19.29
N SER A 233 -21.46 21.63 20.25
CA SER A 233 -21.92 21.52 21.64
C SER A 233 -23.37 21.99 21.75
N VAL A 234 -24.19 21.26 22.52
CA VAL A 234 -25.62 21.56 22.76
C VAL A 234 -25.79 22.49 23.98
N ASP A 235 -24.71 22.78 24.72
CA ASP A 235 -24.74 23.67 25.88
C ASP A 235 -24.58 25.15 25.47
N ASP A 236 -25.27 26.05 26.19
CA ASP A 236 -25.41 27.50 25.94
C ASP A 236 -24.10 28.30 26.19
N ASP A 237 -23.02 27.61 26.59
CA ASP A 237 -21.71 28.22 26.86
C ASP A 237 -20.80 28.16 25.61
N ARG A 238 -20.25 29.31 25.23
CA ARG A 238 -19.33 29.42 24.08
C ARG A 238 -18.11 28.51 24.25
N GLN A 239 -17.94 27.56 23.34
CA GLN A 239 -16.87 26.57 23.39
C GLN A 239 -15.52 27.18 22.98
N SER A 240 -14.44 26.83 23.69
CA SER A 240 -13.07 27.16 23.28
C SER A 240 -12.48 26.02 22.45
N PRO A 241 -12.07 26.27 21.19
CA PRO A 241 -11.45 25.24 20.36
C PRO A 241 -10.03 24.91 20.84
N PRO A 242 -9.51 23.69 20.56
CA PRO A 242 -8.12 23.35 20.82
C PRO A 242 -7.16 24.37 20.20
N VAL A 243 -6.09 24.71 20.92
CA VAL A 243 -5.07 25.69 20.49
C VAL A 243 -4.54 25.37 19.09
N ASP A 244 -4.30 24.10 18.76
CA ASP A 244 -3.75 23.70 17.46
C ASP A 244 -4.73 23.94 16.30
N GLN A 245 -6.04 23.76 16.52
CA GLN A 245 -7.07 24.05 15.52
C GLN A 245 -7.23 25.56 15.29
N TYR A 246 -7.15 26.35 16.36
CA TYR A 246 -7.16 27.81 16.26
C TYR A 246 -5.89 28.35 15.56
N LEU A 247 -4.72 27.80 15.88
CA LEU A 247 -3.47 28.12 15.18
C LEU A 247 -3.54 27.77 13.69
N ALA A 248 -4.17 26.64 13.32
CA ALA A 248 -4.39 26.28 11.93
C ALA A 248 -5.27 27.31 11.19
N LEU A 249 -6.33 27.82 11.84
CA LEU A 249 -7.16 28.89 11.30
C LEU A 249 -6.38 30.20 11.12
N LEU A 250 -5.53 30.58 12.09
CA LEU A 250 -4.66 31.76 11.96
C LEU A 250 -3.65 31.61 10.80
N LYS A 251 -3.13 30.39 10.57
CA LYS A 251 -2.29 30.09 9.41
C LYS A 251 -3.07 30.25 8.10
N CYS A 252 -4.33 29.78 8.03
CA CYS A 252 -5.18 30.01 6.87
C CYS A 252 -5.40 31.51 6.59
N GLN A 253 -5.63 32.33 7.63
CA GLN A 253 -5.77 33.77 7.48
C GLN A 253 -4.48 34.41 6.93
N LEU A 254 -3.32 34.06 7.49
CA LEU A 254 -2.04 34.58 7.00
C LEU A 254 -1.80 34.20 5.53
N VAL A 255 -2.03 32.93 5.18
CA VAL A 255 -1.84 32.44 3.81
C VAL A 255 -2.82 33.14 2.85
N MET A 256 -4.06 33.38 3.27
CA MET A 256 -5.04 34.14 2.49
C MET A 256 -4.59 35.57 2.21
N ASP A 257 -4.09 36.27 3.22
CA ASP A 257 -3.57 37.63 3.07
C ASP A 257 -2.39 37.66 2.08
N ARG A 258 -1.48 36.66 2.18
CA ARG A 258 -0.35 36.52 1.25
C ARG A 258 -0.78 36.19 -0.18
N MET A 259 -1.80 35.35 -0.37
CA MET A 259 -2.33 35.05 -1.69
C MET A 259 -2.88 36.31 -2.36
N LYS A 260 -3.67 37.12 -1.63
CA LYS A 260 -4.24 38.39 -2.13
C LYS A 260 -3.19 39.43 -2.52
N ASP A 261 -2.01 39.36 -1.91
CA ASP A 261 -0.89 40.25 -2.23
C ASP A 261 -0.12 39.86 -3.50
N THR A 262 -0.38 38.68 -4.07
CA THR A 262 0.28 38.23 -5.31
C THR A 262 -0.12 39.04 -6.54
N ASN A 263 0.79 39.15 -7.51
CA ASN A 263 0.51 39.86 -8.76
C ASN A 263 -0.54 39.11 -9.61
N GLU A 264 -0.61 37.80 -9.48
CA GLU A 264 -1.58 36.91 -10.14
C GLU A 264 -3.03 37.22 -9.74
N LEU A 265 -3.27 37.72 -8.52
CA LEU A 265 -4.59 38.16 -8.06
C LEU A 265 -4.80 39.67 -8.18
N ARG A 266 -3.75 40.49 -8.03
CA ARG A 266 -3.83 41.95 -8.20
C ARG A 266 -4.00 42.36 -9.66
N ASN A 267 -3.38 41.63 -10.58
CA ASN A 267 -3.44 41.84 -12.02
C ASN A 267 -3.69 40.50 -12.74
N PRO A 268 -4.90 39.92 -12.61
CA PRO A 268 -5.18 38.59 -13.13
C PRO A 268 -5.09 38.55 -14.65
N ARG A 269 -4.58 37.42 -15.17
CA ARG A 269 -4.60 37.15 -16.61
C ARG A 269 -6.06 37.13 -17.10
N ARG A 270 -6.25 37.48 -18.37
CA ARG A 270 -7.58 37.45 -18.99
C ARG A 270 -8.21 36.07 -18.82
N MET A 271 -9.43 36.01 -18.29
CA MET A 271 -10.20 34.77 -18.11
C MET A 271 -9.57 33.77 -17.11
N SER A 272 -8.70 34.25 -16.22
CA SER A 272 -8.11 33.42 -15.17
C SER A 272 -9.16 32.98 -14.14
N HIS A 273 -9.04 31.73 -13.70
CA HIS A 273 -9.90 31.14 -12.66
C HIS A 273 -9.40 31.37 -11.23
N TRP A 274 -8.20 31.95 -11.08
CA TRP A 274 -7.61 32.20 -9.76
C TRP A 274 -8.42 33.16 -8.87
N PRO A 275 -8.95 34.29 -9.36
CA PRO A 275 -9.76 35.19 -8.53
C PRO A 275 -11.04 34.53 -7.99
N GLY A 276 -11.78 33.82 -8.85
CA GLY A 276 -12.99 33.10 -8.44
C GLY A 276 -12.68 31.99 -7.44
N TYR A 277 -11.61 31.23 -7.68
CA TYR A 277 -11.16 30.17 -6.78
C TYR A 277 -10.75 30.70 -5.40
N VAL A 278 -9.91 31.74 -5.34
CA VAL A 278 -9.46 32.31 -4.06
C VAL A 278 -10.63 32.95 -3.32
N ARG A 279 -11.55 33.62 -4.01
CA ARG A 279 -12.76 34.17 -3.38
C ARG A 279 -13.59 33.07 -2.71
N ALA A 280 -13.74 31.92 -3.33
CA ALA A 280 -14.48 30.80 -2.73
C ALA A 280 -13.76 30.19 -1.52
N LEU A 281 -12.43 30.17 -1.52
CA LEU A 281 -11.65 29.80 -0.33
C LEU A 281 -11.82 30.83 0.79
N GLU A 282 -11.86 32.11 0.44
CA GLU A 282 -12.10 33.21 1.38
C GLU A 282 -13.50 33.17 1.98
N GLU A 283 -14.53 32.89 1.19
CA GLU A 283 -15.90 32.68 1.67
C GLU A 283 -15.96 31.52 2.68
N LYS A 284 -15.24 30.42 2.44
CA LYS A 284 -15.12 29.30 3.39
C LYS A 284 -14.37 29.68 4.67
N LEU A 285 -13.30 30.47 4.56
CA LEU A 285 -12.57 31.01 5.70
C LEU A 285 -13.48 31.90 6.54
N SER A 286 -14.20 32.82 5.90
CA SER A 286 -15.14 33.75 6.54
C SER A 286 -16.22 33.02 7.33
N GLN A 287 -16.74 31.89 6.82
CA GLN A 287 -17.71 31.06 7.53
C GLN A 287 -17.13 30.43 8.81
N GLN A 288 -15.83 30.11 8.84
CA GLN A 288 -15.19 29.64 10.07
C GLN A 288 -14.84 30.80 11.02
N SER A 289 -14.42 31.94 10.47
CA SER A 289 -14.13 33.15 11.23
C SER A 289 -15.36 33.69 11.97
N SER A 290 -16.54 33.71 11.32
CA SER A 290 -17.78 34.23 11.92
C SER A 290 -18.22 33.44 13.15
N ARG A 291 -17.84 32.16 13.26
CA ARG A 291 -18.12 31.34 14.44
C ARG A 291 -17.48 31.89 15.71
N PHE A 292 -16.39 32.66 15.63
CA PHE A 292 -15.78 33.32 16.79
C PHE A 292 -16.52 34.58 17.25
N GLU A 293 -17.45 35.10 16.44
CA GLU A 293 -18.33 36.19 16.84
C GLU A 293 -19.55 35.66 17.60
N THR A 294 -20.07 34.51 17.16
CA THR A 294 -21.34 33.93 17.62
C THR A 294 -21.19 32.74 18.58
N GLU A 295 -20.33 31.77 18.30
CA GLU A 295 -20.31 30.42 18.89
C GLU A 295 -19.05 30.11 19.73
N LEU A 296 -17.89 30.64 19.37
CA LEU A 296 -16.59 30.22 19.88
C LEU A 296 -15.89 31.33 20.68
N THR A 297 -15.05 30.93 21.64
CA THR A 297 -14.15 31.84 22.36
C THR A 297 -12.71 31.67 21.88
N THR A 298 -11.95 32.76 21.85
CA THR A 298 -10.54 32.74 21.42
C THR A 298 -9.65 32.11 22.51
N PRO A 299 -8.90 31.03 22.21
CA PRO A 299 -7.98 30.43 23.17
C PRO A 299 -6.70 31.29 23.32
N ASP A 300 -6.04 31.21 24.48
CA ASP A 300 -4.77 31.91 24.70
C ASP A 300 -3.63 31.23 23.92
N VAL A 301 -3.00 32.00 23.04
CA VAL A 301 -1.93 31.55 22.14
C VAL A 301 -0.60 32.27 22.41
N SER A 302 -0.51 33.05 23.49
CA SER A 302 0.63 33.92 23.79
C SER A 302 1.95 33.15 23.99
N ASN A 303 1.89 31.92 24.52
CA ASN A 303 3.05 31.09 24.88
C ASN A 303 3.27 29.85 23.98
N CYS A 304 2.81 29.89 22.72
CA CYS A 304 2.97 28.74 21.81
C CYS A 304 4.43 28.53 21.37
N GLU A 305 4.85 27.27 21.24
CA GLU A 305 6.18 26.90 20.75
C GLU A 305 6.31 27.14 19.23
N ASP A 306 7.50 27.58 18.76
CA ASP A 306 7.78 27.83 17.34
C ASP A 306 7.51 26.61 16.46
N LYS A 307 7.72 25.39 16.95
CA LYS A 307 7.42 24.16 16.19
C LYS A 307 5.95 24.06 15.77
N ARG A 308 5.02 24.53 16.61
CA ARG A 308 3.57 24.50 16.31
C ARG A 308 3.14 25.56 15.31
N LEU A 309 3.98 26.56 15.08
CA LEU A 309 3.75 27.64 14.13
C LEU A 309 4.25 27.29 12.71
N GLU A 310 4.81 26.09 12.51
CA GLU A 310 5.31 25.65 11.19
C GLU A 310 4.18 25.57 10.16
N ILE A 311 4.39 26.28 9.05
CA ILE A 311 3.38 26.48 7.99
C ILE A 311 3.61 25.47 6.87
N TRP A 312 4.86 25.36 6.44
CA TRP A 312 5.30 24.42 5.42
C TRP A 312 5.68 23.12 6.10
N ASN A 313 5.03 22.01 5.76
CA ASN A 313 5.45 20.72 6.27
C ASN A 313 6.91 20.48 5.83
N SER A 314 7.82 20.28 6.77
CA SER A 314 9.22 19.95 6.51
C SER A 314 9.42 18.63 5.74
N ASP A 315 8.34 17.85 5.60
CA ASP A 315 8.29 16.59 4.85
C ASP A 315 8.00 16.77 3.35
N ASP A 316 7.73 17.99 2.87
CA ASP A 316 7.67 18.33 1.44
C ASP A 316 9.05 18.67 0.86
N LYS A 317 10.12 18.16 1.48
CA LYS A 317 11.24 17.76 0.64
C LYS A 317 10.69 16.59 -0.17
N PRO A 318 10.58 16.70 -1.52
CA PRO A 318 10.95 15.55 -2.29
C PRO A 318 12.34 15.26 -1.75
N THR A 319 12.49 14.16 -1.04
CA THR A 319 13.76 13.49 -0.98
C THR A 319 14.10 13.30 -2.45
N LYS A 320 14.81 14.29 -3.00
CA LYS A 320 15.86 14.15 -3.99
C LYS A 320 17.07 13.51 -3.28
N THR A 321 16.86 12.60 -2.32
CA THR A 321 17.44 11.30 -2.61
C THR A 321 16.76 10.91 -3.90
N SER A 322 17.48 10.94 -5.01
CA SER A 322 17.27 9.86 -5.96
C SER A 322 16.98 8.62 -5.11
N HIS A 323 15.71 8.18 -5.03
CA HIS A 323 15.46 6.77 -4.82
C HIS A 323 16.42 6.16 -5.84
N PRO A 324 17.49 5.46 -5.40
CA PRO A 324 18.57 5.06 -6.29
C PRO A 324 17.85 4.49 -7.47
N ALA A 325 17.97 5.11 -8.66
CA ALA A 325 17.12 4.80 -9.81
C ALA A 325 17.10 3.28 -9.85
N ILE A 326 15.97 2.66 -9.42
CA ILE A 326 16.07 1.29 -8.91
C ILE A 326 16.53 0.55 -10.14
N GLY A 327 17.80 0.11 -10.07
CA GLY A 327 18.43 -0.57 -11.18
C GLY A 327 17.46 -1.66 -11.56
N PRO A 328 17.31 -1.95 -12.86
CA PRO A 328 16.30 -2.87 -13.33
C PRO A 328 16.19 -4.07 -12.40
N LEU A 329 15.03 -4.28 -11.77
CA LEU A 329 14.87 -5.26 -10.69
C LEU A 329 15.30 -6.62 -11.23
N TYR A 330 16.33 -7.24 -10.67
CA TYR A 330 16.76 -8.58 -11.05
C TYR A 330 16.29 -9.56 -9.98
N ILE A 331 15.65 -10.64 -10.41
CA ILE A 331 15.13 -11.68 -9.53
C ILE A 331 16.02 -12.91 -9.69
N ASP A 332 16.51 -13.44 -8.57
CA ASP A 332 17.44 -14.57 -8.59
C ASP A 332 16.77 -15.81 -9.17
N VAL A 333 17.40 -16.43 -10.15
CA VAL A 333 16.90 -17.66 -10.78
C VAL A 333 17.62 -18.85 -10.18
N VAL A 334 18.95 -18.80 -10.18
CA VAL A 334 19.79 -19.89 -9.68
C VAL A 334 21.15 -19.38 -9.22
N GLU A 335 21.76 -20.11 -8.29
CA GLU A 335 23.16 -19.90 -7.90
C GLU A 335 23.87 -21.26 -7.87
N VAL A 336 24.95 -21.37 -8.63
CA VAL A 336 25.67 -22.62 -8.93
C VAL A 336 27.17 -22.49 -8.66
N ALA A 337 27.84 -23.60 -8.35
CA ALA A 337 29.28 -23.61 -8.08
C ALA A 337 30.11 -23.72 -9.37
N LEU A 338 31.22 -22.99 -9.41
CA LEU A 338 32.20 -23.03 -10.51
C LEU A 338 33.49 -23.73 -10.08
N ALA A 339 34.23 -24.19 -11.09
CA ALA A 339 35.54 -24.78 -10.94
C ALA A 339 36.57 -23.78 -10.42
N LYS A 340 37.51 -24.28 -9.62
CA LYS A 340 38.63 -23.48 -9.10
C LYS A 340 39.62 -23.18 -10.21
N GLU A 341 39.94 -21.91 -10.41
CA GLU A 341 40.93 -21.45 -11.39
C GLU A 341 42.38 -21.58 -10.90
N SER A 342 42.60 -21.55 -9.58
CA SER A 342 43.93 -21.65 -8.97
C SER A 342 43.90 -22.43 -7.65
N ALA A 343 45.06 -22.91 -7.20
CA ALA A 343 45.21 -23.58 -5.90
C ALA A 343 44.95 -22.65 -4.69
N VAL A 344 44.92 -21.33 -4.92
CA VAL A 344 44.72 -20.30 -3.89
C VAL A 344 43.23 -19.98 -3.70
N THR A 345 42.38 -20.27 -4.70
CA THR A 345 40.93 -20.02 -4.67
C THR A 345 40.21 -21.08 -3.81
N ALA A 346 39.52 -20.64 -2.76
CA ALA A 346 38.80 -21.51 -1.84
C ALA A 346 37.49 -22.04 -2.45
N TRP A 347 36.69 -21.15 -3.05
CA TRP A 347 35.43 -21.45 -3.75
C TRP A 347 35.09 -20.36 -4.77
N ARG A 348 34.25 -20.71 -5.76
CA ARG A 348 33.67 -19.80 -6.76
C ARG A 348 32.21 -20.15 -7.00
N THR A 349 31.33 -19.17 -7.06
CA THR A 349 29.93 -19.35 -7.46
C THR A 349 29.53 -18.31 -8.48
N VAL A 350 28.51 -18.62 -9.28
CA VAL A 350 27.83 -17.65 -10.13
C VAL A 350 26.34 -17.63 -9.82
N ARG A 351 25.83 -16.45 -9.52
CA ARG A 351 24.41 -16.17 -9.34
C ARG A 351 23.85 -15.62 -10.64
N VAL A 352 22.80 -16.24 -11.15
CA VAL A 352 22.07 -15.79 -12.34
C VAL A 352 20.74 -15.20 -11.90
N SER A 353 20.50 -13.95 -12.25
CA SER A 353 19.28 -13.23 -11.95
C SER A 353 18.65 -12.71 -13.25
N ARG A 354 17.32 -12.81 -13.37
CA ARG A 354 16.56 -12.37 -14.55
C ARG A 354 15.92 -11.02 -14.27
N GLN A 355 15.99 -10.10 -15.22
CA GLN A 355 15.37 -8.78 -15.08
C GLN A 355 13.84 -8.92 -15.05
N ALA A 356 13.21 -8.44 -13.98
CA ALA A 356 11.77 -8.29 -13.88
C ALA A 356 11.25 -7.48 -15.08
N HIS A 357 10.22 -8.00 -15.74
CA HIS A 357 9.60 -7.42 -16.94
C HIS A 357 10.43 -7.50 -18.25
N ALA A 358 11.59 -8.19 -18.27
CA ALA A 358 12.35 -8.44 -19.50
C ALA A 358 12.89 -9.89 -19.56
N GLU A 359 12.15 -10.79 -20.22
CA GLU A 359 12.44 -12.24 -20.27
C GLU A 359 13.85 -12.62 -20.74
N ASN A 360 14.50 -11.76 -21.53
CA ASN A 360 15.77 -12.06 -22.19
C ASN A 360 16.97 -11.31 -21.60
N ARG A 361 16.80 -10.57 -20.50
CA ARG A 361 17.89 -9.82 -19.86
C ARG A 361 18.26 -10.45 -18.53
N PHE A 362 19.54 -10.75 -18.37
CA PHE A 362 20.08 -11.46 -17.23
C PHE A 362 21.28 -10.71 -16.65
N ARG A 363 21.47 -10.85 -15.35
CA ARG A 363 22.65 -10.43 -14.61
C ARG A 363 23.30 -11.65 -13.99
N LEU A 364 24.57 -11.86 -14.28
CA LEU A 364 25.39 -12.88 -13.66
C LEU A 364 26.35 -12.19 -12.69
N VAL A 365 26.35 -12.62 -11.43
CA VAL A 365 27.31 -12.15 -10.43
C VAL A 365 28.17 -13.33 -10.04
N GLU A 366 29.43 -13.30 -10.47
CA GLU A 366 30.42 -14.27 -10.06
C GLU A 366 31.08 -13.79 -8.76
N THR A 367 31.16 -14.66 -7.76
CA THR A 367 31.83 -14.37 -6.49
C THR A 367 32.90 -15.43 -6.23
N CYS A 368 34.07 -14.98 -5.78
CA CYS A 368 35.18 -15.86 -5.42
C CYS A 368 35.81 -15.45 -4.10
N ALA A 369 36.38 -16.42 -3.38
CA ALA A 369 37.13 -16.18 -2.14
C ALA A 369 38.48 -16.91 -2.15
N SER A 370 39.52 -16.26 -1.63
CA SER A 370 40.88 -16.82 -1.53
C SER A 370 41.16 -17.47 -0.16
N ARG A 371 42.10 -18.43 -0.09
CA ARG A 371 42.45 -19.16 1.14
C ARG A 371 43.53 -18.40 1.95
N GLY A 372 43.13 -17.68 3.00
CA GLY A 372 44.00 -16.89 3.91
C GLY A 372 43.18 -15.90 4.77
N GLU A 373 43.79 -15.14 5.69
CA GLU A 373 43.13 -14.08 6.52
C GLU A 373 42.18 -13.15 5.71
N PRO A 374 41.21 -12.48 6.36
CA PRO A 374 39.77 -12.54 6.07
C PRO A 374 39.42 -12.54 4.56
N PRO A 375 38.42 -13.34 4.15
CA PRO A 375 38.14 -13.59 2.73
C PRO A 375 37.89 -12.27 2.00
N VAL A 376 38.84 -11.84 1.18
CA VAL A 376 38.60 -10.80 0.17
C VAL A 376 37.65 -11.41 -0.84
N VAL A 377 36.41 -10.92 -0.85
CA VAL A 377 35.37 -11.31 -1.80
C VAL A 377 35.53 -10.45 -3.05
N GLU A 378 36.06 -11.02 -4.11
CA GLU A 378 36.05 -10.37 -5.42
C GLU A 378 34.75 -10.76 -6.14
N SER A 379 34.05 -9.76 -6.68
CA SER A 379 32.82 -9.98 -7.44
C SER A 379 32.93 -9.41 -8.85
N ARG A 380 32.55 -10.23 -9.84
CA ARG A 380 32.45 -9.82 -11.24
C ARG A 380 30.99 -9.81 -11.65
N VAL A 381 30.49 -8.66 -12.06
CA VAL A 381 29.11 -8.49 -12.55
C VAL A 381 29.10 -8.49 -14.07
N ILE A 382 28.21 -9.28 -14.68
CA ILE A 382 28.07 -9.45 -16.12
C ILE A 382 26.59 -9.31 -16.48
N ASP A 383 26.23 -8.31 -17.30
CA ASP A 383 24.88 -8.11 -17.80
C ASP A 383 24.77 -8.61 -19.25
N ILE A 384 23.85 -9.54 -19.51
CA ILE A 384 23.71 -10.21 -20.82
C ILE A 384 22.26 -10.13 -21.33
N ASN A 385 22.11 -9.93 -22.63
CA ASN A 385 20.84 -10.06 -23.33
C ASN A 385 20.86 -11.31 -24.23
N MET A 386 20.09 -12.33 -23.85
CA MET A 386 20.03 -13.63 -24.55
C MET A 386 19.46 -13.55 -25.97
N ARG A 387 18.85 -12.43 -26.39
CA ARG A 387 18.50 -12.21 -27.81
C ARG A 387 19.70 -11.88 -28.69
N LYS A 388 20.80 -11.43 -28.09
CA LYS A 388 22.03 -11.01 -28.79
C LYS A 388 23.21 -11.90 -28.47
N ALA A 389 23.14 -12.63 -27.35
CA ALA A 389 24.19 -13.54 -26.90
C ALA A 389 23.93 -14.98 -27.36
N THR A 390 25.00 -15.75 -27.48
CA THR A 390 24.98 -17.18 -27.82
C THR A 390 25.49 -18.00 -26.64
N LEU A 391 24.75 -19.03 -26.27
CA LEU A 391 25.13 -20.03 -25.27
C LEU A 391 25.81 -21.20 -25.98
N ILE A 392 27.10 -21.41 -25.72
CA ILE A 392 27.93 -22.42 -26.38
C ILE A 392 28.25 -23.53 -25.37
N PRO A 393 27.65 -24.72 -25.49
CA PRO A 393 27.84 -25.83 -24.55
C PRO A 393 29.09 -26.66 -24.93
N ILE A 394 30.27 -26.24 -24.50
CA ILE A 394 31.54 -26.95 -24.80
C ILE A 394 31.53 -28.39 -24.27
N TYR A 395 30.89 -28.62 -23.13
CA TYR A 395 30.71 -29.96 -22.56
C TYR A 395 29.96 -30.94 -23.48
N ALA A 396 29.20 -30.44 -24.45
CA ALA A 396 28.43 -31.23 -25.40
C ALA A 396 29.19 -31.45 -26.73
N ASP A 397 30.43 -30.97 -26.86
CA ASP A 397 31.29 -31.24 -28.01
C ASP A 397 31.61 -32.76 -28.07
N PRO A 398 31.32 -33.45 -29.18
CA PRO A 398 31.57 -34.88 -29.28
C PRO A 398 33.02 -35.27 -28.95
N VAL A 399 33.20 -36.42 -28.27
CA VAL A 399 34.52 -36.99 -27.99
C VAL A 399 35.12 -37.48 -29.30
N GLY A 400 35.92 -36.63 -29.95
CA GLY A 400 36.62 -37.01 -31.18
C GLY A 400 37.59 -38.18 -30.97
N LYS A 401 38.19 -38.67 -32.07
CA LYS A 401 39.12 -39.83 -32.12
C LYS A 401 40.32 -39.79 -31.13
N ALA A 402 40.59 -38.65 -30.47
CA ALA A 402 41.61 -38.48 -29.44
C ALA A 402 41.18 -38.96 -28.03
N GLY A 403 39.91 -39.34 -27.82
CA GLY A 403 39.44 -40.01 -26.59
C GLY A 403 39.42 -39.14 -25.33
N LYS A 404 39.53 -37.80 -25.45
CA LYS A 404 39.47 -36.88 -24.32
C LYS A 404 38.04 -36.35 -24.16
N THR A 405 37.45 -36.56 -22.99
CA THR A 405 36.16 -35.96 -22.63
C THR A 405 36.27 -34.43 -22.60
N PRO A 406 35.33 -33.70 -23.22
CA PRO A 406 35.33 -32.24 -23.18
C PRO A 406 35.20 -31.74 -21.73
N PRO A 407 35.75 -30.55 -21.42
CA PRO A 407 35.56 -29.94 -20.11
C PRO A 407 34.08 -29.61 -19.86
N LEU A 408 33.65 -29.65 -18.60
CA LEU A 408 32.31 -29.23 -18.18
C LEU A 408 32.19 -27.70 -18.24
N GLU A 409 32.19 -27.16 -19.46
CA GLU A 409 32.27 -25.74 -19.73
C GLU A 409 31.10 -25.25 -20.59
N ILE A 410 30.62 -24.05 -20.26
CA ILE A 410 29.67 -23.29 -21.08
C ILE A 410 30.28 -21.90 -21.33
N VAL A 411 30.25 -21.47 -22.59
CA VAL A 411 30.69 -20.13 -22.99
C VAL A 411 29.49 -19.28 -23.37
N LEU A 412 29.43 -18.07 -22.83
CA LEU A 412 28.47 -17.04 -23.21
C LEU A 412 29.18 -16.00 -24.06
N GLU A 413 28.81 -15.89 -25.34
CA GLU A 413 29.34 -14.87 -26.24
C GLU A 413 28.30 -13.79 -26.51
N ASP A 414 28.65 -12.54 -26.23
CA ASP A 414 27.97 -11.34 -26.75
C ASP A 414 28.93 -10.66 -27.74
N LYS A 415 28.41 -9.83 -28.66
CA LYS A 415 29.14 -9.28 -29.84
C LYS A 415 30.51 -8.63 -29.54
N ALA A 416 30.80 -8.28 -28.29
CA ALA A 416 32.04 -7.66 -27.84
C ALA A 416 32.77 -8.43 -26.70
N SER A 417 32.24 -9.53 -26.18
CA SER A 417 32.79 -10.20 -25.00
C SER A 417 32.44 -11.69 -24.94
N SER A 418 33.43 -12.51 -24.56
CA SER A 418 33.28 -13.95 -24.35
C SER A 418 33.52 -14.28 -22.87
N TYR A 419 32.56 -14.96 -22.24
CA TYR A 419 32.56 -15.30 -20.82
C TYR A 419 32.55 -16.82 -20.67
N ARG A 420 33.51 -17.37 -19.94
CA ARG A 420 33.71 -18.82 -19.80
C ARG A 420 33.35 -19.28 -18.40
N PHE A 421 32.47 -20.28 -18.29
CA PHE A 421 32.02 -20.85 -17.03
C PHE A 421 32.35 -22.35 -17.00
N LEU A 422 33.31 -22.72 -16.16
CA LEU A 422 33.73 -24.11 -15.94
C LEU A 422 33.08 -24.63 -14.66
N PHE A 423 32.45 -25.80 -14.71
CA PHE A 423 31.65 -26.39 -13.63
C PHE A 423 32.35 -27.60 -13.01
N MET A 424 32.00 -27.91 -11.75
CA MET A 424 32.52 -29.09 -11.04
C MET A 424 31.75 -30.36 -11.37
N ASP A 425 30.45 -30.24 -11.66
CA ASP A 425 29.58 -31.36 -11.97
C ASP A 425 28.52 -30.98 -13.02
N LEU A 426 27.87 -32.00 -13.58
CA LEU A 426 26.82 -31.85 -14.58
C LEU A 426 25.53 -31.27 -13.99
N ARG A 427 25.29 -31.38 -12.68
CA ARG A 427 24.06 -30.91 -12.05
C ARG A 427 24.01 -29.38 -12.07
N ASP A 428 25.06 -28.74 -11.59
CA ASP A 428 25.19 -27.29 -11.57
C ASP A 428 25.26 -26.71 -12.99
N LEU A 429 25.93 -27.42 -13.89
CA LEU A 429 25.97 -27.08 -15.32
C LEU A 429 24.57 -27.09 -15.95
N PHE A 430 23.77 -28.14 -15.72
CA PHE A 430 22.41 -28.22 -16.28
C PHE A 430 21.45 -27.22 -15.64
N LEU A 431 21.61 -26.92 -14.35
CA LEU A 431 20.85 -25.87 -13.68
C LEU A 431 21.17 -24.49 -14.28
N PHE A 432 22.45 -24.23 -14.58
CA PHE A 432 22.88 -23.01 -15.26
C PHE A 432 22.29 -22.91 -16.68
N GLN A 433 22.34 -23.98 -17.47
CA GLN A 433 21.74 -24.03 -18.80
C GLN A 433 20.23 -23.78 -18.74
N GLN A 434 19.53 -24.46 -17.83
CA GLN A 434 18.08 -24.34 -17.66
C GLN A 434 17.66 -22.90 -17.29
N ALA A 435 18.49 -22.16 -16.54
CA ALA A 435 18.17 -20.78 -16.16
C ALA A 435 18.01 -19.82 -17.36
N PHE A 436 18.70 -20.11 -18.47
CA PHE A 436 18.62 -19.33 -19.71
C PHE A 436 17.66 -19.91 -20.74
N THR A 437 17.50 -21.23 -20.79
CA THR A 437 16.67 -21.89 -21.80
C THR A 437 15.24 -22.12 -21.36
N ASP A 438 14.96 -22.17 -20.06
CA ASP A 438 13.69 -22.62 -19.47
C ASP A 438 13.35 -24.10 -19.79
N PHE A 439 14.32 -24.88 -20.28
CA PHE A 439 14.21 -26.31 -20.52
C PHE A 439 15.19 -27.08 -19.65
N LYS A 440 14.67 -28.09 -18.96
CA LYS A 440 15.48 -29.04 -18.20
C LYS A 440 15.98 -30.14 -19.13
N VAL A 441 17.26 -30.50 -19.02
CA VAL A 441 17.82 -31.69 -19.69
C VAL A 441 17.30 -32.93 -18.98
N ALA A 442 16.56 -33.77 -19.70
CA ALA A 442 15.99 -35.00 -19.19
C ALA A 442 16.94 -36.19 -19.38
N GLU A 443 17.53 -36.29 -20.57
CA GLU A 443 18.51 -37.32 -20.93
C GLU A 443 19.58 -36.71 -21.85
N SER A 444 20.80 -37.22 -21.77
CA SER A 444 21.95 -36.81 -22.60
C SER A 444 22.72 -38.06 -23.01
N PHE A 445 22.87 -38.27 -24.31
CA PHE A 445 23.61 -39.37 -24.91
C PHE A 445 24.81 -38.82 -25.69
N MET A 446 25.98 -39.41 -25.47
CA MET A 446 27.23 -39.06 -26.14
C MET A 446 27.90 -40.35 -26.55
N GLU A 447 27.88 -40.68 -27.85
CA GLU A 447 28.50 -41.88 -28.39
C GLU A 447 29.54 -41.50 -29.46
N PRO A 448 30.77 -42.06 -29.41
CA PRO A 448 31.70 -41.96 -30.53
C PRO A 448 31.17 -42.80 -31.68
N GLY A 449 31.24 -42.27 -32.91
CA GLY A 449 30.74 -42.97 -34.10
C GLY A 449 31.43 -44.32 -34.26
N LYS A 450 30.67 -45.42 -34.15
CA LYS A 450 31.12 -46.75 -34.57
C LYS A 450 30.62 -47.03 -35.98
N GLU A 451 31.56 -47.49 -36.81
CA GLU A 451 31.36 -47.91 -38.19
C GLU A 451 30.09 -48.77 -38.33
N GLU A 452 29.10 -48.21 -39.04
CA GLU A 452 28.23 -48.86 -40.05
C GLU A 452 26.99 -48.03 -40.42
N SER A 453 26.71 -46.86 -39.79
CA SER A 453 25.58 -46.01 -40.24
C SER A 453 25.64 -44.50 -39.97
N PHE A 454 26.58 -44.00 -39.17
CA PHE A 454 26.79 -42.55 -38.97
C PHE A 454 28.29 -42.22 -39.06
N GLU A 455 28.67 -41.27 -39.94
CA GLU A 455 30.06 -40.85 -40.18
C GLU A 455 30.58 -39.77 -39.20
N GLU A 456 29.72 -39.22 -38.34
CA GLU A 456 30.05 -38.07 -37.49
C GLU A 456 29.86 -38.40 -35.99
N ASP A 457 30.82 -38.00 -35.16
CA ASP A 457 30.69 -38.05 -33.70
C ASP A 457 29.60 -37.04 -33.28
N THR A 458 28.58 -37.45 -32.52
CA THR A 458 27.43 -36.60 -32.18
C THR A 458 27.03 -36.69 -30.71
N THR A 459 26.51 -35.58 -30.17
CA THR A 459 25.91 -35.51 -28.84
C THR A 459 24.42 -35.22 -28.98
N LEU A 460 23.57 -36.06 -28.39
CA LEU A 460 22.12 -35.91 -28.38
C LEU A 460 21.63 -35.54 -26.98
N GLN A 461 20.83 -34.49 -26.86
CA GLN A 461 20.17 -34.12 -25.61
C GLN A 461 18.66 -33.99 -25.77
N LEU A 462 17.91 -34.55 -24.82
CA LEU A 462 16.46 -34.42 -24.74
C LEU A 462 16.07 -33.36 -23.71
N TRP A 463 15.32 -32.36 -24.14
CA TRP A 463 14.96 -31.17 -23.36
C TRP A 463 13.45 -31.14 -23.09
N ILE A 464 13.07 -30.90 -21.83
CA ILE A 464 11.66 -30.84 -21.41
C ILE A 464 11.36 -29.44 -20.85
N PRO A 465 10.25 -28.80 -21.25
CA PRO A 465 9.85 -27.50 -20.71
C PRO A 465 9.78 -27.54 -19.17
N SER A 466 10.58 -26.70 -18.52
CA SER A 466 10.65 -26.62 -17.06
C SER A 466 11.13 -25.23 -16.66
N PRO A 467 10.28 -24.20 -16.78
CA PRO A 467 10.66 -22.83 -16.42
C PRO A 467 11.01 -22.77 -14.94
N MET A 468 12.16 -22.15 -14.62
CA MET A 468 12.59 -22.01 -13.24
C MET A 468 11.75 -20.96 -12.51
N LYS A 469 11.27 -21.30 -11.31
CA LYS A 469 10.62 -20.32 -10.44
C LYS A 469 11.68 -19.39 -9.86
N GLU A 470 11.51 -18.11 -10.11
CA GLU A 470 12.21 -16.99 -9.49
C GLU A 470 12.31 -17.18 -7.96
N ARG A 471 13.53 -17.27 -7.42
CA ARG A 471 13.80 -17.32 -5.99
C ARG A 471 13.62 -15.92 -5.42
N SER A 472 12.74 -15.77 -4.44
CA SER A 472 12.70 -14.56 -3.61
C SER A 472 14.05 -14.41 -2.89
N GLY A 473 14.68 -13.24 -3.04
CA GLY A 473 16.06 -13.00 -2.62
C GLY A 473 16.32 -13.38 -1.17
N LYS A 474 17.09 -14.46 -0.96
CA LYS A 474 17.91 -14.66 0.23
C LYS A 474 19.35 -14.44 -0.22
N SER A 475 19.97 -13.36 0.24
CA SER A 475 21.41 -13.13 0.13
C SER A 475 22.15 -14.25 0.84
N ARG A 476 23.03 -14.94 0.10
CA ARG A 476 23.81 -16.09 0.56
C ARG A 476 25.14 -15.65 1.19
N GLU A 477 25.07 -14.75 2.16
CA GLU A 477 26.19 -14.38 3.03
C GLU A 477 25.78 -14.66 4.47
N ASP A 478 25.75 -15.94 4.84
CA ASP A 478 25.98 -16.47 6.19
C ASP A 478 25.75 -17.98 6.14
N ASP A 479 26.64 -18.69 5.45
CA ASP A 479 26.74 -20.15 5.58
C ASP A 479 28.18 -20.58 5.23
N ASP A 480 29.09 -20.40 6.19
CA ASP A 480 29.93 -21.50 6.71
C ASP A 480 31.21 -20.98 7.38
N ARG A 481 31.14 -20.87 8.72
CA ARG A 481 32.03 -21.60 9.65
C ARG A 481 31.56 -21.38 11.09
N ARG A 482 30.63 -22.22 11.53
CA ARG A 482 30.64 -22.91 12.83
C ARG A 482 29.76 -24.16 12.71
N PRO A 483 30.18 -25.32 13.23
CA PRO A 483 29.39 -26.54 13.12
C PRO A 483 28.19 -26.47 14.07
N SER A 484 27.06 -27.03 13.59
CA SER A 484 25.81 -27.39 14.29
C SER A 484 24.93 -26.27 14.90
N SER A 485 23.90 -25.86 14.14
CA SER A 485 22.49 -25.77 14.61
C SER A 485 21.56 -25.59 13.41
N GLY A 486 20.50 -26.39 13.31
CA GLY A 486 19.62 -26.48 12.14
C GLY A 486 18.80 -25.24 11.82
N SER A 487 18.36 -25.16 10.56
CA SER A 487 17.37 -24.25 9.99
C SER A 487 16.33 -23.69 10.98
N GLN A 488 16.40 -22.38 11.29
CA GLN A 488 15.55 -21.74 12.32
C GLN A 488 14.23 -21.11 11.81
N ASP A 489 13.99 -21.00 10.49
CA ASP A 489 12.77 -20.32 9.96
C ASP A 489 11.59 -21.25 9.61
N ARG A 490 11.72 -22.57 9.74
CA ARG A 490 10.67 -23.53 9.35
C ARG A 490 10.02 -24.14 10.57
N VAL A 491 8.70 -24.37 10.50
CA VAL A 491 7.98 -25.08 11.55
C VAL A 491 8.45 -26.54 11.56
N PRO A 492 8.96 -27.06 12.68
CA PRO A 492 9.43 -28.44 12.77
C PRO A 492 8.33 -29.44 12.41
N VAL A 493 8.74 -30.60 11.88
CA VAL A 493 7.81 -31.72 11.61
C VAL A 493 7.37 -32.36 12.93
N GLU A 494 8.33 -32.58 13.83
CA GLU A 494 8.09 -33.16 15.15
C GLU A 494 7.77 -32.09 16.19
N PRO A 495 6.83 -32.34 17.11
CA PRO A 495 6.49 -31.37 18.16
C PRO A 495 7.63 -31.21 19.16
N ASP A 496 8.10 -29.97 19.35
CA ASP A 496 8.98 -29.60 20.46
C ASP A 496 8.15 -29.01 21.62
N ARG A 497 8.15 -29.69 22.76
CA ARG A 497 7.39 -29.28 23.95
C ARG A 497 7.78 -27.89 24.45
N LYS A 498 9.06 -27.52 24.39
CA LYS A 498 9.52 -26.19 24.84
C LYS A 498 8.96 -25.11 23.93
N ARG A 499 8.97 -25.35 22.62
CA ARG A 499 8.41 -24.44 21.62
C ARG A 499 6.90 -24.27 21.80
N LEU A 500 6.17 -25.37 22.01
CA LEU A 500 4.73 -25.35 22.28
C LEU A 500 4.39 -24.58 23.58
N ARG A 501 5.14 -24.80 24.66
CA ARG A 501 4.99 -24.03 25.90
C ARG A 501 5.30 -22.55 25.69
N MET A 502 6.32 -22.23 24.91
CA MET A 502 6.66 -20.84 24.59
C MET A 502 5.53 -20.14 23.83
N MET A 503 4.82 -20.82 22.93
CA MET A 503 3.63 -20.24 22.26
C MET A 503 2.57 -19.81 23.27
N GLY A 504 2.29 -20.67 24.25
CA GLY A 504 1.36 -20.36 25.35
C GLY A 504 1.86 -19.20 26.22
N ALA A 505 3.14 -19.22 26.59
CA ALA A 505 3.76 -18.16 27.36
C ALA A 505 3.69 -16.80 26.64
N ILE A 506 3.92 -16.76 25.33
CA ILE A 506 3.82 -15.53 24.55
C ILE A 506 2.38 -14.98 24.56
N ALA A 507 1.37 -15.83 24.35
CA ALA A 507 -0.03 -15.41 24.45
C ALA A 507 -0.36 -14.84 25.85
N ALA A 508 0.20 -15.42 26.92
CA ALA A 508 0.05 -14.88 28.27
C ALA A 508 0.73 -13.51 28.44
N ARG A 509 1.97 -13.34 27.94
CA ARG A 509 2.72 -12.07 28.00
C ARG A 509 2.01 -10.93 27.28
N ILE A 510 1.43 -11.19 26.11
CA ILE A 510 0.65 -10.18 25.37
C ILE A 510 -0.55 -9.73 26.20
N SER A 511 -1.25 -10.68 26.84
CA SER A 511 -2.47 -10.41 27.60
C SER A 511 -2.28 -9.57 28.87
N VAL A 512 -1.04 -9.37 29.33
CA VAL A 512 -0.71 -8.55 30.50
C VAL A 512 -0.08 -7.21 30.14
N VAL A 513 0.01 -6.86 28.84
CA VAL A 513 0.50 -5.55 28.41
C VAL A 513 -0.49 -4.46 28.85
N ASP A 514 0.02 -3.46 29.56
CA ASP A 514 -0.75 -2.30 29.98
C ASP A 514 -1.14 -1.44 28.78
N VAL A 515 -2.45 -1.33 28.52
CA VAL A 515 -3.00 -0.44 27.49
C VAL A 515 -3.45 0.87 28.14
N PRO A 516 -2.93 2.04 27.73
CA PRO A 516 -3.37 3.32 28.25
C PRO A 516 -4.86 3.55 28.02
N THR A 517 -5.58 4.09 29.01
CA THR A 517 -7.03 4.37 28.91
C THR A 517 -7.38 5.35 27.77
N SER A 518 -6.40 6.12 27.29
CA SER A 518 -6.54 7.05 26.17
C SER A 518 -6.40 6.38 24.78
N ALA A 519 -5.98 5.12 24.72
CA ALA A 519 -5.81 4.42 23.45
C ALA A 519 -7.17 3.93 22.92
N SER A 520 -7.54 4.39 21.73
CA SER A 520 -8.75 3.92 21.02
C SER A 520 -8.43 2.64 20.23
N LEU A 521 -8.36 1.50 20.92
CA LEU A 521 -8.19 0.19 20.26
C LEU A 521 -9.54 -0.47 19.92
N PRO A 522 -9.66 -1.17 18.78
CA PRO A 522 -10.88 -1.89 18.42
C PRO A 522 -11.16 -3.02 19.41
N LEU A 523 -12.44 -3.26 19.71
CA LEU A 523 -12.87 -4.43 20.47
C LEU A 523 -12.83 -5.66 19.57
N ARG A 524 -12.27 -6.77 20.07
CA ARG A 524 -12.15 -8.04 19.36
C ARG A 524 -12.99 -9.10 20.03
N ALA A 525 -13.90 -9.72 19.27
CA ALA A 525 -14.73 -10.83 19.74
C ALA A 525 -14.13 -12.21 19.41
N GLY A 526 -13.16 -12.27 18.49
CA GLY A 526 -12.48 -13.50 18.09
C GLY A 526 -11.26 -13.27 17.20
N PRO A 527 -10.60 -14.34 16.74
CA PRO A 527 -9.44 -14.22 15.86
C PRO A 527 -9.83 -13.72 14.46
N ILE A 528 -9.04 -12.79 13.92
CA ILE A 528 -9.27 -12.15 12.61
C ILE A 528 -10.75 -11.73 12.46
N ASP A 529 -11.24 -10.96 13.44
CA ASP A 529 -12.66 -10.57 13.56
C ASP A 529 -13.15 -9.67 12.42
N ASP A 530 -12.23 -9.11 11.63
CA ASP A 530 -12.53 -8.30 10.45
C ASP A 530 -13.06 -9.14 9.27
N VAL A 531 -12.98 -10.48 9.35
CA VAL A 531 -13.49 -11.43 8.35
C VAL A 531 -14.84 -12.01 8.78
N ASP A 532 -15.87 -11.93 7.92
CA ASP A 532 -17.18 -12.55 8.18
C ASP A 532 -17.15 -14.08 7.92
N TRP A 533 -16.57 -14.81 8.87
CA TRP A 533 -16.50 -16.27 8.87
C TRP A 533 -17.89 -16.92 8.82
N ALA A 534 -18.92 -16.26 9.37
CA ALA A 534 -20.29 -16.77 9.38
C ALA A 534 -20.93 -16.68 7.98
N ALA A 535 -20.69 -15.62 7.21
CA ALA A 535 -21.09 -15.54 5.81
C ALA A 535 -20.38 -16.59 4.95
N LEU A 536 -19.07 -16.81 5.16
CA LEU A 536 -18.34 -17.85 4.44
C LEU A 536 -18.91 -19.25 4.71
N ARG A 537 -19.34 -19.52 5.95
CA ARG A 537 -20.03 -20.77 6.31
C ARG A 537 -21.42 -20.92 5.68
N ARG A 538 -22.20 -19.83 5.58
CA ARG A 538 -23.55 -19.85 4.98
C ARG A 538 -23.53 -20.01 3.46
N THR A 539 -22.51 -19.49 2.80
CA THR A 539 -22.44 -19.42 1.32
C THR A 539 -21.78 -20.64 0.68
N ARG A 540 -21.25 -21.57 1.48
CA ARG A 540 -20.56 -22.78 1.02
C ARG A 540 -21.08 -24.00 1.78
N ASN A 541 -21.02 -25.18 1.18
CA ASN A 541 -21.38 -26.45 1.84
C ASN A 541 -20.45 -26.70 3.04
N SER A 542 -20.85 -26.21 4.20
CA SER A 542 -20.08 -26.32 5.44
C SER A 542 -20.27 -27.69 6.08
N PRO A 543 -19.19 -28.31 6.62
CA PRO A 543 -19.31 -29.49 7.46
C PRO A 543 -20.30 -29.27 8.60
N ALA A 544 -21.16 -30.26 8.87
CA ALA A 544 -22.20 -30.18 9.90
C ALA A 544 -21.64 -29.80 11.28
N MET A 545 -20.44 -30.28 11.61
CA MET A 545 -19.77 -29.97 12.88
C MET A 545 -19.47 -28.48 13.06
N LEU A 546 -19.10 -27.76 12.00
CA LEU A 546 -18.88 -26.31 12.06
C LEU A 546 -20.18 -25.54 12.26
N VAL A 547 -21.29 -26.05 11.73
CA VAL A 547 -22.62 -25.46 11.96
C VAL A 547 -23.03 -25.65 13.42
N THR A 548 -22.94 -26.89 13.93
CA THR A 548 -23.23 -27.20 15.34
C THR A 548 -22.36 -26.38 16.27
N ALA A 549 -21.05 -26.27 16.00
CA ALA A 549 -20.14 -25.52 16.86
C ALA A 549 -20.46 -24.01 16.89
N ALA A 550 -20.88 -23.45 15.75
CA ALA A 550 -21.33 -22.06 15.68
C ALA A 550 -22.62 -21.81 16.48
N GLU A 551 -23.53 -22.80 16.52
CA GLU A 551 -24.73 -22.75 17.38
C GLU A 551 -24.37 -22.85 18.86
N VAL A 552 -23.41 -23.70 19.22
CA VAL A 552 -22.91 -23.82 20.60
C VAL A 552 -22.30 -22.50 21.09
N VAL A 553 -21.42 -21.89 20.31
CA VAL A 553 -20.80 -20.59 20.69
C VAL A 553 -21.84 -19.48 20.83
N LYS A 554 -22.94 -19.51 20.06
CA LYS A 554 -24.02 -18.52 20.19
C LYS A 554 -24.84 -18.68 21.48
N ARG A 555 -25.01 -19.92 21.97
CA ARG A 555 -25.77 -20.20 23.20
C ARG A 555 -24.91 -20.12 24.46
N SER A 556 -23.61 -20.39 24.34
CA SER A 556 -22.64 -20.32 25.44
C SER A 556 -22.05 -18.92 25.59
N LYS A 557 -21.65 -18.54 26.80
CA LYS A 557 -20.90 -17.30 27.07
C LYS A 557 -19.67 -17.62 27.93
N PRO A 558 -18.50 -17.01 27.66
CA PRO A 558 -17.34 -17.17 28.52
C PRO A 558 -17.63 -16.54 29.89
N THR A 559 -17.14 -17.19 30.94
CA THR A 559 -17.26 -16.71 32.33
C THR A 559 -16.28 -15.58 32.63
N ASP A 560 -15.11 -15.57 32.00
CA ASP A 560 -14.13 -14.48 32.09
C ASP A 560 -14.40 -13.38 31.05
N THR A 561 -14.85 -12.22 31.53
CA THR A 561 -15.16 -11.03 30.71
C THR A 561 -14.03 -9.99 30.68
N ARG A 562 -12.85 -10.32 31.22
CA ARG A 562 -11.71 -9.40 31.24
C ARG A 562 -11.28 -9.06 29.81
N LEU A 563 -11.12 -7.76 29.56
CA LEU A 563 -10.49 -7.24 28.36
C LEU A 563 -8.99 -7.07 28.60
N ALA A 564 -8.21 -7.59 27.67
CA ALA A 564 -6.76 -7.51 27.62
C ALA A 564 -6.33 -7.09 26.21
N PHE A 565 -5.08 -6.66 26.08
CA PHE A 565 -4.49 -6.54 24.75
C PHE A 565 -4.36 -7.93 24.13
N VAL A 566 -4.82 -8.07 22.90
CA VAL A 566 -4.73 -9.31 22.11
C VAL A 566 -4.09 -9.01 20.76
N HIS A 567 -3.33 -9.97 20.26
CA HIS A 567 -2.77 -9.95 18.93
C HIS A 567 -3.86 -10.14 17.86
N GLY A 568 -4.81 -11.04 18.10
CA GLY A 568 -5.97 -11.27 17.23
C GLY A 568 -5.70 -12.15 16.01
N ASP A 569 -4.44 -12.35 15.63
CA ASP A 569 -4.00 -13.35 14.63
C ASP A 569 -2.73 -14.10 15.09
N LEU A 570 -2.75 -14.67 16.30
CA LEU A 570 -1.56 -15.29 16.89
C LEU A 570 -1.43 -16.78 16.50
N TRP A 571 -0.39 -17.11 15.74
CA TRP A 571 -0.06 -18.48 15.33
C TRP A 571 1.45 -18.61 15.02
N GLN A 572 1.95 -19.84 14.83
CA GLN A 572 3.38 -20.08 14.62
C GLN A 572 3.99 -19.34 13.42
N GLY A 573 3.21 -19.06 12.38
CA GLY A 573 3.68 -18.31 11.20
C GLY A 573 3.94 -16.82 11.47
N ASN A 574 3.35 -16.26 12.53
CA ASN A 574 3.54 -14.88 12.96
C ASN A 574 4.56 -14.75 14.11
N MET A 575 5.25 -15.83 14.48
CA MET A 575 6.31 -15.85 15.49
C MET A 575 7.67 -16.10 14.85
N LEU A 576 8.65 -15.23 15.11
CA LEU A 576 10.05 -15.46 14.73
C LEU A 576 10.76 -16.23 15.84
N TRP A 577 11.50 -17.27 15.46
CA TRP A 577 12.07 -18.24 16.39
C TRP A 577 13.59 -18.26 16.32
N GLU A 578 14.24 -18.31 17.49
CA GLU A 578 15.63 -18.71 17.64
C GLU A 578 15.65 -19.97 18.52
N GLY A 579 15.73 -21.14 17.88
CA GLY A 579 15.56 -22.42 18.58
C GLY A 579 14.13 -22.58 19.13
N THR A 580 14.00 -22.55 20.47
CA THR A 580 12.71 -22.67 21.17
C THR A 580 12.20 -21.33 21.72
N ASP A 581 12.95 -20.25 21.53
CA ASP A 581 12.60 -18.92 22.02
C ASP A 581 12.01 -18.09 20.89
N VAL A 582 11.02 -17.26 21.22
CA VAL A 582 10.41 -16.30 20.29
C VAL A 582 11.14 -14.97 20.41
N THR A 583 11.69 -14.48 19.29
CA THR A 583 12.45 -13.22 19.24
C THR A 583 11.59 -12.04 18.78
N ALA A 584 10.54 -12.29 17.99
CA ALA A 584 9.60 -11.27 17.56
C ALA A 584 8.23 -11.85 17.18
N ILE A 585 7.22 -10.98 17.15
CA ILE A 585 5.84 -11.28 16.75
C ILE A 585 5.42 -10.29 15.65
N LEU A 586 4.82 -10.80 14.59
CA LEU A 586 4.49 -10.09 13.35
C LEU A 586 2.97 -10.01 13.13
N ASP A 587 2.53 -9.11 12.23
CA ASP A 587 1.14 -8.98 11.76
C ASP A 587 0.10 -8.58 12.83
N TRP A 588 0.31 -7.40 13.43
CA TRP A 588 -0.54 -6.82 14.47
C TRP A 588 -1.83 -6.14 13.96
N ASP A 589 -2.18 -6.25 12.67
CA ASP A 589 -3.35 -5.56 12.09
C ASP A 589 -4.69 -6.01 12.72
N ALA A 590 -4.74 -7.26 13.19
CA ALA A 590 -5.89 -7.82 13.89
C ALA A 590 -5.91 -7.50 15.41
N SER A 591 -4.93 -6.74 15.91
CA SER A 591 -4.80 -6.47 17.34
C SER A 591 -5.91 -5.57 17.88
N GLY A 592 -6.12 -5.62 19.20
CA GLY A 592 -7.13 -4.82 19.86
C GLY A 592 -7.35 -5.22 21.32
N LEU A 593 -8.51 -4.85 21.86
CA LEU A 593 -8.95 -5.22 23.20
C LEU A 593 -9.94 -6.39 23.14
N GLY A 594 -9.62 -7.51 23.77
CA GLY A 594 -10.45 -8.71 23.75
C GLY A 594 -10.13 -9.66 24.91
N SER A 595 -10.78 -10.82 24.95
CA SER A 595 -10.44 -11.83 25.96
C SER A 595 -9.06 -12.43 25.69
N PRO A 596 -8.22 -12.67 26.72
CA PRO A 596 -6.97 -13.43 26.57
C PRO A 596 -7.16 -14.81 25.90
N GLY A 597 -8.37 -15.36 25.99
CA GLY A 597 -8.74 -16.61 25.34
C GLY A 597 -8.66 -16.57 23.81
N ILE A 598 -8.75 -15.40 23.18
CA ILE A 598 -8.66 -15.25 21.71
C ILE A 598 -7.30 -15.76 21.21
N ASP A 599 -6.21 -15.25 21.79
CA ASP A 599 -4.86 -15.64 21.39
C ASP A 599 -4.52 -17.06 21.87
N LEU A 600 -4.92 -17.42 23.11
CA LEU A 600 -4.68 -18.76 23.66
C LEU A 600 -5.37 -19.85 22.82
N GLY A 601 -6.63 -19.67 22.47
CA GLY A 601 -7.38 -20.60 21.61
C GLY A 601 -6.76 -20.72 20.23
N SER A 602 -6.26 -19.60 19.67
CA SER A 602 -5.58 -19.58 18.36
C SER A 602 -4.29 -20.39 18.37
N VAL A 603 -3.41 -20.21 19.36
CA VAL A 603 -2.15 -20.98 19.43
C VAL A 603 -2.35 -22.45 19.80
N ARG A 604 -3.40 -22.78 20.55
CA ARG A 604 -3.80 -24.17 20.81
C ARG A 604 -4.34 -24.83 19.54
N PHE A 605 -5.20 -24.14 18.81
CA PHE A 605 -5.73 -24.64 17.54
C PHE A 605 -4.61 -24.83 16.51
N ASP A 606 -3.66 -23.90 16.43
CA ASP A 606 -2.46 -24.00 15.61
C ASP A 606 -1.63 -25.25 15.96
N ALA A 607 -1.35 -25.48 17.25
CA ALA A 607 -0.66 -26.70 17.69
C ALA A 607 -1.43 -27.98 17.30
N ALA A 608 -2.76 -27.99 17.40
CA ALA A 608 -3.60 -29.11 16.98
C ALA A 608 -3.51 -29.35 15.46
N LEU A 609 -3.49 -28.30 14.64
CA LEU A 609 -3.34 -28.41 13.19
C LEU A 609 -1.97 -28.96 12.78
N PHE A 610 -0.89 -28.52 13.42
CA PHE A 610 0.48 -28.90 13.06
C PHE A 610 0.92 -30.26 13.61
N TYR A 611 0.49 -30.60 14.83
CA TYR A 611 1.01 -31.76 15.56
C TYR A 611 -0.08 -32.70 16.10
N GLY A 612 -1.35 -32.33 16.00
CA GLY A 612 -2.48 -33.10 16.50
C GLY A 612 -2.85 -32.77 17.95
N LEU A 613 -3.96 -33.37 18.40
CA LEU A 613 -4.62 -33.03 19.66
C LEU A 613 -3.72 -33.03 20.91
N PRO A 614 -2.76 -33.97 21.10
CA PRO A 614 -1.93 -33.97 22.31
C PRO A 614 -1.07 -32.71 22.50
N ALA A 615 -0.75 -31.99 21.42
CA ALA A 615 0.13 -30.81 21.48
C ALA A 615 -0.51 -29.61 22.17
N ILE A 616 -1.84 -29.54 22.24
CA ILE A 616 -2.56 -28.41 22.83
C ILE A 616 -2.31 -28.30 24.34
N MET A 617 -2.02 -29.42 25.00
CA MET A 617 -1.76 -29.46 26.45
C MET A 617 -0.47 -28.71 26.79
N GLU A 618 0.58 -28.88 25.99
CA GLU A 618 1.86 -28.19 26.22
C GLU A 618 1.70 -26.67 26.06
N VAL A 619 0.84 -26.22 25.13
CA VAL A 619 0.52 -24.79 24.96
C VAL A 619 -0.22 -24.25 26.19
N LEU A 620 -1.20 -24.99 26.72
CA LEU A 620 -1.94 -24.59 27.93
C LEU A 620 -1.02 -24.51 29.14
N ASP A 621 -0.19 -25.55 29.36
CA ASP A 621 0.80 -25.56 30.45
C ASP A 621 1.72 -24.33 30.40
N GLY A 622 2.16 -23.95 29.19
CA GLY A 622 3.00 -22.76 29.00
C GLY A 622 2.29 -21.46 29.34
N TRP A 623 1.03 -21.32 28.95
CA TRP A 623 0.22 -20.15 29.25
C TRP A 623 -0.09 -20.03 30.75
N GLU A 624 -0.47 -21.12 31.41
CA GLU A 624 -0.80 -21.12 32.84
C GLU A 624 0.45 -20.88 33.70
N HIS A 625 1.59 -21.42 33.28
CA HIS A 625 2.87 -21.17 33.95
C HIS A 625 3.30 -19.70 33.88
N GLU A 626 3.23 -19.09 32.69
CA GLU A 626 3.65 -17.70 32.48
C GLU A 626 2.65 -16.70 33.10
N SER A 627 1.34 -16.96 33.00
CA SER A 627 0.30 -16.10 33.59
C SER A 627 0.14 -16.28 35.10
N GLY A 628 0.66 -17.37 35.68
CA GLY A 628 0.53 -17.71 37.10
C GLY A 628 -0.89 -18.08 37.53
N ARG A 629 -1.80 -18.39 36.58
CA ARG A 629 -3.20 -18.73 36.86
C ARG A 629 -3.73 -19.78 35.88
N LEU A 630 -4.79 -20.48 36.29
CA LEU A 630 -5.51 -21.38 35.39
C LEU A 630 -6.25 -20.59 34.31
N ALA A 631 -6.27 -21.13 33.09
CA ALA A 631 -6.97 -20.52 31.97
C ALA A 631 -8.48 -20.81 32.06
N PRO A 632 -9.35 -19.79 32.18
CA PRO A 632 -10.79 -20.00 32.16
C PRO A 632 -11.30 -20.22 30.73
N ASP A 633 -12.44 -20.90 30.61
CA ASP A 633 -13.21 -21.05 29.37
C ASP A 633 -12.42 -21.58 28.15
N VAL A 634 -11.35 -22.35 28.36
CA VAL A 634 -10.47 -22.84 27.28
C VAL A 634 -11.25 -23.54 26.17
N ALA A 635 -12.22 -24.40 26.53
CA ALA A 635 -13.04 -25.11 25.56
C ALA A 635 -13.91 -24.16 24.70
N TYR A 636 -14.40 -23.05 25.27
CA TYR A 636 -15.15 -22.05 24.52
C TYR A 636 -14.24 -21.39 23.47
N TRP A 637 -13.06 -20.97 23.90
CA TRP A 637 -12.10 -20.28 23.03
C TRP A 637 -11.46 -21.20 21.97
N ASP A 638 -11.29 -22.49 22.28
CA ASP A 638 -10.90 -23.51 21.30
C ASP A 638 -11.96 -23.60 20.17
N VAL A 639 -13.26 -23.61 20.51
CA VAL A 639 -14.32 -23.60 19.49
C VAL A 639 -14.32 -22.30 18.67
N VAL A 640 -14.16 -21.14 19.32
CA VAL A 640 -14.08 -19.84 18.64
C VAL A 640 -12.91 -19.82 17.64
N ALA A 641 -11.73 -20.28 18.05
CA ALA A 641 -10.54 -20.32 17.19
C ALA A 641 -10.73 -21.24 15.98
N ALA A 642 -11.29 -22.43 16.17
CA ALA A 642 -11.57 -23.34 15.06
C ALA A 642 -12.65 -22.81 14.09
N LEU A 643 -13.57 -21.98 14.58
CA LEU A 643 -14.57 -21.28 13.75
C LEU A 643 -13.98 -20.08 13.01
N ALA A 644 -12.81 -19.56 13.37
CA ALA A 644 -12.10 -18.52 12.61
C ALA A 644 -11.34 -19.13 11.39
N THR A 645 -12.00 -20.04 10.67
CA THR A 645 -11.43 -20.71 9.48
C THR A 645 -12.46 -20.83 8.35
N PRO A 646 -12.02 -20.93 7.08
CA PRO A 646 -12.91 -21.23 5.97
C PRO A 646 -13.50 -22.64 6.10
N PRO A 647 -14.68 -22.92 5.51
CA PRO A 647 -15.31 -24.25 5.58
C PRO A 647 -14.42 -25.41 5.12
N ASN A 648 -13.49 -25.15 4.20
CA ASN A 648 -12.48 -26.10 3.73
C ASN A 648 -11.07 -25.49 3.89
N MET A 649 -10.16 -26.25 4.49
CA MET A 649 -8.77 -25.85 4.79
C MET A 649 -7.81 -25.84 3.58
N ARG A 650 -8.29 -25.98 2.33
CA ARG A 650 -7.42 -26.00 1.13
C ARG A 650 -6.58 -24.74 0.95
N SER A 651 -7.06 -23.58 1.34
CA SER A 651 -6.26 -22.34 1.32
C SER A 651 -5.15 -22.34 2.38
N PHE A 652 -5.34 -23.04 3.49
CA PHE A 652 -4.36 -23.15 4.58
C PHE A 652 -3.22 -24.10 4.20
N GLN A 653 -3.50 -25.16 3.43
CA GLN A 653 -2.46 -26.10 2.95
C GLN A 653 -1.27 -25.37 2.29
N THR A 654 -1.54 -24.36 1.46
CA THR A 654 -0.47 -23.59 0.81
C THR A 654 0.39 -22.85 1.83
N ALA A 655 -0.24 -22.18 2.80
CA ALA A 655 0.47 -21.48 3.87
C ALA A 655 1.30 -22.44 4.74
N MET A 656 0.76 -23.62 5.08
CA MET A 656 1.49 -24.65 5.83
C MET A 656 2.71 -25.18 5.06
N ALA A 657 2.59 -25.37 3.76
CA ALA A 657 3.70 -25.82 2.91
C ALA A 657 4.83 -24.77 2.85
N GLU A 658 4.49 -23.49 2.77
CA GLU A 658 5.47 -22.38 2.79
C GLU A 658 6.23 -22.30 4.13
N GLN A 659 5.57 -22.66 5.23
CA GLN A 659 6.18 -22.78 6.57
C GLN A 659 7.03 -24.04 6.77
N GLY A 660 7.26 -24.83 5.70
CA GLY A 660 8.07 -26.05 5.74
C GLY A 660 7.29 -27.31 6.09
N ARG A 661 5.95 -27.26 6.10
CA ARG A 661 5.06 -28.38 6.41
C ARG A 661 4.18 -28.81 5.23
N PRO A 662 4.78 -29.22 4.09
CA PRO A 662 4.02 -29.68 2.93
C PRO A 662 3.28 -31.02 3.18
N ASP A 663 3.59 -31.70 4.29
CA ASP A 663 2.91 -32.90 4.77
C ASP A 663 1.47 -32.62 5.24
N LEU A 664 1.15 -31.36 5.60
CA LEU A 664 -0.17 -30.95 6.08
C LEU A 664 -1.14 -30.70 4.92
N THR A 665 -1.71 -31.78 4.36
CA THR A 665 -2.71 -31.68 3.29
C THR A 665 -4.03 -31.08 3.79
N ALA A 666 -4.84 -30.55 2.87
CA ALA A 666 -6.17 -30.03 3.20
C ALA A 666 -7.03 -31.08 3.93
N GLU A 667 -6.98 -32.35 3.53
CA GLU A 667 -7.70 -33.46 4.16
C GLU A 667 -7.26 -33.65 5.62
N LEU A 668 -5.94 -33.67 5.87
CA LEU A 668 -5.40 -33.83 7.21
C LEU A 668 -5.72 -32.64 8.11
N LEU A 669 -5.64 -31.41 7.57
CA LEU A 669 -6.02 -30.19 8.30
C LEU A 669 -7.51 -30.18 8.67
N ASN A 670 -8.38 -30.58 7.75
CA ASN A 670 -9.81 -30.72 8.03
C ASN A 670 -10.06 -31.79 9.12
N GLN A 671 -9.39 -32.94 9.04
CA GLN A 671 -9.51 -34.01 10.04
C GLN A 671 -9.06 -33.54 11.44
N ARG A 672 -7.91 -32.87 11.54
CA ARG A 672 -7.37 -32.36 12.81
C ARG A 672 -8.26 -31.27 13.41
N ARG A 673 -8.82 -30.38 12.57
CA ARG A 673 -9.80 -29.39 13.01
C ARG A 673 -11.07 -30.05 13.56
N GLU A 674 -11.60 -31.07 12.89
CA GLU A 674 -12.78 -31.79 13.40
C GLU A 674 -12.49 -32.51 14.72
N GLU A 675 -11.31 -33.09 14.89
CA GLU A 675 -10.94 -33.72 16.16
C GLU A 675 -10.82 -32.71 17.30
N PHE A 676 -10.18 -31.56 17.02
CA PHE A 676 -10.08 -30.45 17.96
C PHE A 676 -11.46 -29.89 18.35
N LEU A 677 -12.34 -29.63 17.37
CA LEU A 677 -13.72 -29.20 17.61
C LEU A 677 -14.51 -30.22 18.42
N ARG A 678 -14.41 -31.51 18.11
CA ARG A 678 -15.11 -32.58 18.82
C ARG A 678 -14.68 -32.65 20.29
N GLN A 679 -13.39 -32.49 20.57
CA GLN A 679 -12.88 -32.45 21.94
C GLN A 679 -13.38 -31.21 22.69
N ALA A 680 -13.31 -30.02 22.08
CA ALA A 680 -13.76 -28.78 22.70
C ALA A 680 -15.28 -28.78 22.97
N LEU A 681 -16.09 -29.24 22.02
CA LEU A 681 -17.55 -29.36 22.20
C LEU A 681 -17.94 -30.33 23.31
N ARG A 682 -17.25 -31.47 23.44
CA ARG A 682 -17.48 -32.41 24.55
C ARG A 682 -17.20 -31.75 25.91
N GLN A 683 -16.18 -30.90 26.00
CA GLN A 683 -15.86 -30.20 27.24
C GLN A 683 -16.87 -29.10 27.58
N LEU A 684 -17.46 -28.46 26.56
CA LEU A 684 -18.55 -27.51 26.74
C LEU A 684 -19.86 -28.19 27.17
N ASP A 685 -20.19 -29.35 26.58
CA ASP A 685 -21.40 -30.11 26.94
C ASP A 685 -21.33 -30.72 28.36
N VAL A 686 -20.12 -31.02 28.87
CA VAL A 686 -19.91 -31.52 30.25
C VAL A 686 -19.94 -30.38 31.30
N GLY A 687 -19.82 -29.13 30.85
CA GLY A 687 -19.77 -27.93 31.71
C GLY A 687 -21.09 -27.19 31.88
N ASP A 688 -22.20 -27.69 31.32
CA ASP A 688 -23.54 -27.11 31.48
C ASP A 688 -24.27 -27.81 32.65
N PRO A 689 -24.39 -27.19 33.85
CA PRO A 689 -25.07 -27.79 34.99
C PRO A 689 -26.61 -27.80 34.86
N ASP A 690 -27.19 -27.27 33.77
CA ASP A 690 -28.63 -27.20 33.53
C ASP A 690 -29.15 -28.18 32.44
N ILE A 691 -28.53 -29.36 32.32
CA ILE A 691 -29.15 -30.53 31.65
C ILE A 691 -29.32 -31.69 32.62
#